data_AF-A0A3A0DM16-F1
#
_entry.id   AF-A0A3A0DM16-F1
#
_cell.length_a   1.000
_cell.length_b   1.000
_cell.length_c   1.000
_cell.angle_alpha   90.00
_cell.angle_beta   90.00
_cell.angle_gamma   90.00
#
_symmetry.space_group_name_H-M   'P 1'
#
loop_
_entity.id
_entity.type
_entity.pdbx_description
1 polymer ?
#
loop_
_entity_poly.entity_id
_entity_poly.type
_entity_poly.pdbx_seq_one_letter_code
_entity_poly.pdbx_strand_id
1 'polypeptide(L)'
;MPKLVLKKRAEVLAEFQLKGTNSVFTIGSEAGNDVVIADKQVSMTHLQIERHGAQYFVRDMKSAFGTYLNNRRIQEKTEVRDGDAIQIGEHTLVFRNPLESAQEFSSENAGSGAINDFWSDVKEAVIDVVQGESALGSDDRQQNRPHFFDINEPSDQERLKRLEEADEFRADSLKKELSEVLEQVSAEEEKETFQANREVEKSPYYLLAIYGPYLGKRYQVNFGETRIGRDGRLNDIIIRENRKGEVDPSISRRHATISYRDSKFYLSDKRSKSRTYLNQDLLGETDELFITPGDEVEIVSDQQSTIFRFVAEGNWDFSYPKRAGAWWLRYRALAINIGTAALSIISAILCLLAWQARSIATHVPSPFKVQSKVYTKLDLTDQEKSITKLVRSDSKIPPKPVLADVNGDQYPDLVVTKPDGALLATDGSSRRKLWQTSSIVLDHSFPAAAGDLNDDGKADLVALTADAHLVAIDGMYGAEIWTSPFFETEIIGPPIIGHFDNDGNPDVAVISVDGRLEVGYSRIFKPEWVEVKMGIGARAPLSAADLDNDGDHEILIGTDRGLVLIFDGVERKLAGTLDINLSLNKLKGSYNEDNQIRHPVGVADLNGDKRLDLVISSRQGNVVVIDVSEKTADGKIKPRELWWSNIARYAGFGTEFSFPFSLGDVNGDGKYDVVAAADDSTLQAFSGVAREGQQQTSLWRVASGKVLHQPALFDFNKDGSVDVVYVEELGVVKILNGKDGSVLWEDHTVVKHPADMPLLADTGVNNTLDILLLNYDGTTNDFRTNRRVPAGTIVWGQRFGDAMNSTALNYVERSPGTYTAALIFGISMIVLVNLGNFWLRQSRRKFAKS
;
A
#
# COMPACT_ATOMS: atom_id res chain seq x y z
N MET A 1 28.76 -2.99 1.97
CA MET A 1 29.71 -1.89 1.65
C MET A 1 29.03 -0.55 1.88
N PRO A 2 29.76 0.53 2.20
CA PRO A 2 29.13 1.80 2.53
C PRO A 2 28.47 2.51 1.33
N LYS A 3 27.28 3.08 1.55
CA LYS A 3 26.49 3.82 0.56
C LYS A 3 25.83 5.07 1.15
N LEU A 4 25.50 6.02 0.29
CA LEU A 4 24.64 7.16 0.58
C LEU A 4 23.30 6.96 -0.13
N VAL A 5 22.20 7.05 0.61
CA VAL A 5 20.83 7.04 0.06
C VAL A 5 20.32 8.48 0.01
N LEU A 6 20.19 9.04 -1.19
CA LEU A 6 19.67 10.39 -1.40
C LEU A 6 18.14 10.38 -1.37
N LYS A 7 17.57 11.16 -0.45
CA LYS A 7 16.13 11.37 -0.29
C LYS A 7 15.76 12.83 -0.46
N LYS A 8 14.54 13.08 -0.94
CA LYS A 8 13.87 14.38 -0.83
C LYS A 8 12.50 14.16 -0.20
N ARG A 9 12.31 14.64 1.03
CA ARG A 9 11.21 14.22 1.92
C ARG A 9 11.25 12.69 2.12
N ALA A 10 10.14 11.99 1.94
CA ALA A 10 10.05 10.53 2.09
C ALA A 10 10.52 9.74 0.85
N GLU A 11 10.69 10.39 -0.31
CA GLU A 11 11.01 9.73 -1.57
C GLU A 11 12.52 9.51 -1.73
N VAL A 12 12.93 8.29 -2.10
CA VAL A 12 14.32 7.95 -2.44
C VAL A 12 14.56 8.33 -3.90
N LEU A 13 15.53 9.21 -4.14
CA LEU A 13 15.86 9.70 -5.48
C LEU A 13 16.99 8.92 -6.15
N ALA A 14 17.98 8.45 -5.38
CA ALA A 14 19.13 7.70 -5.87
C ALA A 14 19.91 7.04 -4.73
N GLU A 15 20.70 6.00 -5.06
CA GLU A 15 21.73 5.45 -4.18
C GLU A 15 23.12 5.62 -4.79
N PHE A 16 24.08 6.07 -3.98
CA PHE A 16 25.47 6.29 -4.37
C PHE A 16 26.38 5.38 -3.56
N GLN A 17 27.01 4.41 -4.21
CA GLN A 17 28.00 3.53 -3.58
C GLN A 17 29.34 4.26 -3.46
N LEU A 18 29.95 4.26 -2.27
CA LEU A 18 31.26 4.87 -2.02
C LEU A 18 32.37 3.92 -2.52
N LYS A 19 32.58 3.88 -3.83
CA LYS A 19 33.48 2.94 -4.52
C LYS A 19 34.95 3.38 -4.50
N GLY A 20 35.84 2.38 -4.43
CA GLY A 20 37.26 2.52 -4.78
C GLY A 20 38.21 2.76 -3.61
N THR A 21 39.49 2.97 -3.95
CA THR A 21 40.57 3.33 -3.00
C THR A 21 40.55 4.81 -2.60
N ASN A 22 39.57 5.59 -3.05
CA ASN A 22 39.41 6.99 -2.68
C ASN A 22 39.07 7.08 -1.19
N SER A 23 39.93 7.75 -0.43
CA SER A 23 39.70 8.09 0.98
C SER A 23 38.82 9.35 1.15
N VAL A 24 38.32 9.92 0.06
CA VAL A 24 37.64 11.21 0.02
C VAL A 24 36.57 11.18 -1.08
N PHE A 25 35.37 11.62 -0.74
CA PHE A 25 34.21 11.74 -1.63
C PHE A 25 33.61 13.14 -1.51
N THR A 26 33.30 13.79 -2.62
CA THR A 26 32.76 15.15 -2.70
C THR A 26 31.30 15.15 -3.12
N ILE A 27 30.51 16.05 -2.52
CA ILE A 27 29.07 16.15 -2.77
C ILE A 27 28.71 17.63 -2.98
N GLY A 28 28.03 17.94 -4.08
CA GLY A 28 27.71 19.33 -4.46
C GLY A 28 26.90 19.44 -5.75
N SER A 29 26.63 20.67 -6.20
CA SER A 29 25.83 20.94 -7.41
C SER A 29 26.66 21.04 -8.71
N GLU A 30 27.98 21.10 -8.61
CA GLU A 30 28.87 21.07 -9.76
C GLU A 30 29.07 19.64 -10.29
N ALA A 31 29.18 19.48 -11.61
CA ALA A 31 29.29 18.18 -12.28
C ALA A 31 30.60 17.41 -11.99
N GLY A 32 31.57 18.03 -11.30
CA GLY A 32 32.85 17.43 -10.92
C GLY A 32 32.86 16.75 -9.54
N ASN A 33 31.75 16.73 -8.81
CA ASN A 33 31.64 16.02 -7.52
C ASN A 33 31.32 14.54 -7.72
N ASP A 34 31.70 13.69 -6.76
CA ASP A 34 31.37 12.25 -6.76
C ASP A 34 29.85 12.00 -6.63
N VAL A 35 29.13 12.88 -5.92
CA VAL A 35 27.66 12.93 -5.91
C VAL A 35 27.18 14.32 -6.33
N VAL A 36 26.51 14.39 -7.47
CA VAL A 36 26.02 15.64 -8.07
C VAL A 36 24.54 15.83 -7.76
N ILE A 37 24.20 16.90 -7.03
CA ILE A 37 22.82 17.24 -6.65
C ILE A 37 22.48 18.63 -7.20
N ALA A 38 21.75 18.67 -8.31
CA ALA A 38 21.42 19.88 -9.04
C ALA A 38 20.28 20.68 -8.37
N ASP A 39 20.57 21.32 -7.23
CA ASP A 39 19.62 22.16 -6.48
C ASP A 39 20.24 23.54 -6.15
N LYS A 40 19.42 24.59 -6.14
CA LYS A 40 19.85 25.97 -5.83
C LYS A 40 20.27 26.15 -4.37
N GLN A 41 19.84 25.27 -3.46
CA GLN A 41 20.28 25.26 -2.06
C GLN A 41 21.57 24.45 -1.86
N VAL A 42 22.08 23.76 -2.89
CA VAL A 42 23.30 22.97 -2.83
C VAL A 42 24.46 23.76 -3.46
N SER A 43 25.51 24.03 -2.67
CA SER A 43 26.70 24.74 -3.15
C SER A 43 27.55 23.89 -4.12
N MET A 44 28.38 24.53 -4.95
CA MET A 44 29.15 23.88 -6.03
C MET A 44 29.91 22.64 -5.55
N THR A 45 30.67 22.78 -4.46
CA THR A 45 31.05 21.67 -3.57
C THR A 45 30.45 22.01 -2.20
N HIS A 46 29.50 21.20 -1.72
CA HIS A 46 28.74 21.49 -0.50
C HIS A 46 29.41 20.87 0.72
N LEU A 47 29.75 19.58 0.62
CA LEU A 47 30.40 18.84 1.69
C LEU A 47 31.33 17.76 1.12
N GLN A 48 32.12 17.19 2.01
CA GLN A 48 33.05 16.12 1.73
C GLN A 48 32.92 15.03 2.79
N ILE A 49 32.96 13.76 2.38
CA ILE A 49 33.05 12.61 3.28
C ILE A 49 34.46 12.03 3.13
N GLU A 50 35.20 12.00 4.23
CA GLU A 50 36.55 11.43 4.30
C GLU A 50 36.51 10.08 5.04
N ARG A 51 37.12 9.04 4.47
CA ARG A 51 37.30 7.74 5.09
C ARG A 51 38.67 7.66 5.77
N HIS A 52 38.69 7.38 7.06
CA HIS A 52 39.90 7.20 7.87
C HIS A 52 39.88 5.79 8.48
N GLY A 53 40.48 4.84 7.76
CA GLY A 53 40.46 3.42 8.15
C GLY A 53 39.07 2.79 7.99
N ALA A 54 38.44 2.45 9.12
CA ALA A 54 37.06 1.94 9.19
C ALA A 54 36.02 3.06 9.36
N GLN A 55 36.42 4.21 9.92
CA GLN A 55 35.54 5.33 10.25
C GLN A 55 35.34 6.26 9.07
N TYR A 56 34.19 6.93 9.04
CA TYR A 56 33.83 7.94 8.06
C TYR A 56 33.56 9.28 8.76
N PHE A 57 33.90 10.38 8.09
CA PHE A 57 33.76 11.73 8.64
C PHE A 57 33.19 12.67 7.59
N VAL A 58 32.16 13.43 7.96
CA VAL A 58 31.57 14.49 7.14
C VAL A 58 32.17 15.86 7.49
N ARG A 59 32.43 16.69 6.48
CA ARG A 59 32.92 18.06 6.60
C ARG A 59 32.15 18.97 5.65
N ASP A 60 31.57 20.05 6.17
CA ASP A 60 31.00 21.13 5.35
C ASP A 60 32.12 21.91 4.65
N MET A 61 31.95 22.20 3.35
CA MET A 61 32.93 22.90 2.51
C MET A 61 32.67 24.41 2.42
N LYS A 62 32.18 25.01 3.52
CA LYS A 62 31.70 26.40 3.63
C LYS A 62 30.48 26.65 2.73
N SER A 63 29.51 25.74 2.80
CA SER A 63 28.29 25.82 2.02
C SER A 63 27.42 27.01 2.41
N ALA A 64 26.66 27.55 1.45
CA ALA A 64 25.82 28.73 1.66
C ALA A 64 24.67 28.51 2.65
N PHE A 65 24.14 27.27 2.73
CA PHE A 65 23.00 26.91 3.58
C PHE A 65 23.38 26.05 4.79
N GLY A 66 24.61 25.52 4.84
CA GLY A 66 25.11 24.65 5.90
C GLY A 66 24.73 23.19 5.71
N THR A 67 25.66 22.31 6.07
CA THR A 67 25.42 20.88 6.29
C THR A 67 24.89 20.64 7.72
N TYR A 68 23.92 19.73 7.85
CA TYR A 68 23.39 19.29 9.14
C TYR A 68 23.54 17.76 9.24
N LEU A 69 23.94 17.27 10.41
CA LEU A 69 24.01 15.86 10.76
C LEU A 69 22.99 15.60 11.87
N ASN A 70 22.02 14.72 11.65
CA ASN A 70 20.94 14.41 12.60
C ASN A 70 20.27 15.68 13.19
N ASN A 71 19.82 16.56 12.30
CA ASN A 71 19.22 17.89 12.60
C ASN A 71 20.13 18.91 13.31
N ARG A 72 21.43 18.61 13.53
CA ARG A 72 22.40 19.54 14.14
C ARG A 72 23.36 20.08 13.08
N ARG A 73 23.50 21.41 12.98
CA ARG A 73 24.43 22.03 12.02
C ARG A 73 25.88 21.72 12.39
N ILE A 74 26.64 21.12 11.48
CA ILE A 74 28.08 20.88 11.70
C ILE A 74 28.88 22.14 11.33
N GLN A 75 29.92 22.43 12.12
CA GLN A 75 30.87 23.53 11.85
C GLN A 75 32.31 23.02 11.67
N GLU A 76 32.59 21.82 12.18
CA GLU A 76 33.88 21.14 12.09
C GLU A 76 33.69 19.77 11.42
N LYS A 77 34.79 19.05 11.21
CA LYS A 77 34.76 17.67 10.69
C LYS A 77 34.18 16.76 11.78
N THR A 78 33.08 16.07 11.49
CA THR A 78 32.32 15.25 12.44
C THR A 78 32.29 13.80 11.96
N GLU A 79 32.38 12.83 12.88
CA GLU A 79 32.17 11.40 12.55
C GLU A 79 30.75 11.18 12.02
N VAL A 80 30.58 10.22 11.11
CA VAL A 80 29.26 9.79 10.60
C VAL A 80 29.16 8.27 10.65
N ARG A 81 28.09 7.75 11.26
CA ARG A 81 27.86 6.32 11.55
C ARG A 81 26.68 5.76 10.74
N ASP A 82 26.54 4.43 10.69
CA ASP A 82 25.39 3.81 10.01
C ASP A 82 24.04 4.37 10.51
N GLY A 83 23.19 4.76 9.57
CA GLY A 83 21.86 5.32 9.84
C GLY A 83 21.81 6.84 9.93
N ASP A 84 22.96 7.52 10.07
CA ASP A 84 23.02 8.98 10.20
C ASP A 84 22.43 9.71 8.98
N ALA A 85 21.68 10.78 9.24
CA ALA A 85 21.06 11.62 8.24
C ALA A 85 21.85 12.92 8.05
N ILE A 86 22.52 13.06 6.90
CA ILE A 86 23.19 14.29 6.46
C ILE A 86 22.22 15.12 5.62
N GLN A 87 21.69 16.22 6.15
CA GLN A 87 20.80 17.12 5.44
C GLN A 87 21.55 18.28 4.77
N ILE A 88 21.21 18.55 3.50
CA ILE A 88 21.71 19.65 2.67
C ILE A 88 20.55 20.32 1.91
N GLY A 89 20.12 21.49 2.37
CA GLY A 89 18.91 22.16 1.85
C GLY A 89 17.65 21.31 2.04
N GLU A 90 16.92 21.05 0.95
CA GLU A 90 15.73 20.19 0.94
C GLU A 90 16.02 18.68 0.81
N HIS A 91 17.30 18.27 0.73
CA HIS A 91 17.72 16.88 0.51
C HIS A 91 18.35 16.28 1.76
N THR A 92 18.18 14.97 1.93
CA THR A 92 18.79 14.19 3.01
C THR A 92 19.54 13.01 2.44
N LEU A 93 20.83 12.90 2.76
CA LEU A 93 21.69 11.77 2.45
C LEU A 93 21.79 10.89 3.70
N VAL A 94 21.16 9.72 3.67
CA VAL A 94 21.31 8.73 4.76
C VAL A 94 22.58 7.94 4.51
N PHE A 95 23.52 7.99 5.45
CA PHE A 95 24.74 7.19 5.40
C PHE A 95 24.46 5.76 5.88
N ARG A 96 24.98 4.77 5.16
CA ARG A 96 24.91 3.36 5.54
C ARG A 96 26.29 2.73 5.48
N ASN A 97 26.71 2.07 6.55
CA ASN A 97 27.99 1.39 6.74
C ASN A 97 27.80 0.01 7.41
N PRO A 98 27.53 -1.06 6.63
CA PRO A 98 27.23 -2.40 7.17
C PRO A 98 28.35 -3.11 7.96
N LEU A 99 29.50 -2.46 8.20
CA LEU A 99 30.62 -3.02 8.94
C LEU A 99 30.77 -2.41 10.35
N GLU A 100 30.12 -1.28 10.61
CA GLU A 100 30.22 -0.51 11.85
C GLU A 100 29.20 -1.00 12.88
N SER A 101 27.97 -1.28 12.43
CA SER A 101 26.92 -1.97 13.18
C SER A 101 27.31 -3.38 13.66
N ALA A 102 28.31 -4.00 13.04
CA ALA A 102 28.90 -5.27 13.48
C ALA A 102 29.98 -5.11 14.57
N GLN A 103 30.53 -3.91 14.78
CA GLN A 103 31.64 -3.67 15.72
C GLN A 103 31.20 -3.05 17.05
N GLU A 104 30.23 -2.14 17.07
CA GLU A 104 29.76 -1.51 18.33
C GLU A 104 29.19 -2.55 19.32
N PHE A 105 28.50 -3.59 18.83
CA PHE A 105 28.03 -4.72 19.67
C PHE A 105 29.14 -5.53 20.35
N SER A 106 30.40 -5.37 19.96
CA SER A 106 31.53 -6.07 20.61
C SER A 106 32.13 -5.33 21.80
N SER A 107 31.83 -4.02 21.99
CA SER A 107 32.51 -3.16 22.95
C SER A 107 31.65 -2.71 24.14
N GLU A 108 30.31 -2.74 24.06
CA GLU A 108 29.44 -2.30 25.17
C GLU A 108 29.30 -3.31 26.32
N ASN A 109 29.70 -4.57 26.14
CA ASN A 109 29.66 -5.61 27.19
C ASN A 109 30.80 -5.51 28.23
N ALA A 110 31.31 -4.31 28.50
CA ALA A 110 32.42 -4.08 29.43
C ALA A 110 32.30 -2.75 30.22
N GLY A 111 31.21 -2.56 30.97
CA GLY A 111 31.09 -1.40 31.86
C GLY A 111 29.85 -1.42 32.77
N SER A 112 30.00 -1.84 34.02
CA SER A 112 28.91 -1.81 35.00
C SER A 112 28.64 -0.41 35.57
N GLY A 113 27.41 0.09 35.44
CA GLY A 113 26.83 1.03 36.41
C GLY A 113 26.15 2.29 35.85
N ALA A 114 24.87 2.19 35.49
CA ALA A 114 23.92 3.32 35.43
C ALA A 114 22.43 2.87 35.27
N ILE A 115 21.92 1.96 36.12
CA ILE A 115 20.49 1.60 36.14
C ILE A 115 19.84 2.25 37.38
N ASN A 116 19.67 3.59 37.39
CA ASN A 116 18.98 4.26 38.51
C ASN A 116 18.36 5.67 38.28
N ASP A 117 18.56 6.35 37.13
CA ASP A 117 18.16 7.77 36.96
C ASP A 117 17.21 8.04 35.77
N PHE A 118 16.18 7.21 35.53
CA PHE A 118 15.17 7.48 34.49
C PHE A 118 13.69 7.21 34.86
N TRP A 119 13.41 6.75 36.10
CA TRP A 119 12.04 6.42 36.54
C TRP A 119 11.46 7.41 37.58
N SER A 120 11.87 8.68 37.56
CA SER A 120 11.36 9.73 38.44
C SER A 120 10.30 10.65 37.82
N ASP A 121 10.30 10.87 36.50
CA ASP A 121 9.62 12.04 35.89
C ASP A 121 8.34 11.70 35.09
N VAL A 122 7.79 10.49 35.25
CA VAL A 122 6.49 10.07 34.64
C VAL A 122 5.46 9.74 35.74
N LYS A 123 5.38 10.60 36.77
CA LYS A 123 4.49 10.39 37.93
C LYS A 123 3.62 11.58 38.36
N GLU A 124 3.46 12.58 37.50
CA GLU A 124 2.34 13.53 37.57
C GLU A 124 1.61 13.60 36.21
N ALA A 125 0.27 13.70 36.25
CA ALA A 125 -0.66 13.64 35.12
C ALA A 125 -0.56 12.35 34.27
N VAL A 126 -1.29 11.27 34.57
CA VAL A 126 -2.76 11.19 34.50
C VAL A 126 -3.28 10.10 35.44
N ILE A 127 -4.13 10.50 36.38
CA ILE A 127 -5.37 9.83 36.87
C ILE A 127 -5.95 10.86 37.86
N ASP A 128 -7.00 11.58 37.45
CA ASP A 128 -8.18 11.69 38.31
C ASP A 128 -9.43 12.19 37.54
N VAL A 129 -10.59 11.72 37.99
CA VAL A 129 -11.96 12.19 37.70
C VAL A 129 -12.47 12.14 36.24
N VAL A 130 -13.20 11.06 35.94
CA VAL A 130 -14.48 11.13 35.21
C VAL A 130 -15.60 10.86 36.24
N GLN A 131 -16.75 11.55 36.12
CA GLN A 131 -17.91 11.55 37.06
C GLN A 131 -17.62 12.29 38.39
N GLY A 132 -18.43 13.22 38.94
CA GLY A 132 -19.66 13.93 38.53
C GLY A 132 -19.71 15.31 39.23
N GLU A 133 -20.81 16.04 39.44
CA GLU A 133 -22.23 15.88 39.06
C GLU A 133 -22.88 17.31 39.03
N SER A 134 -24.18 17.47 39.31
CA SER A 134 -25.01 18.68 39.15
C SER A 134 -25.24 19.55 40.41
N ALA A 135 -25.61 20.83 40.23
CA ALA A 135 -26.95 21.38 40.59
C ALA A 135 -27.01 22.92 40.80
N LEU A 136 -28.02 23.59 40.18
CA LEU A 136 -28.70 24.86 40.58
C LEU A 136 -27.85 26.18 40.65
N GLY A 137 -28.36 27.39 40.35
CA GLY A 137 -29.65 27.87 39.82
C GLY A 137 -29.82 29.41 39.87
N SER A 138 -30.88 29.93 39.23
CA SER A 138 -31.49 31.30 39.29
C SER A 138 -30.80 32.55 38.67
N ASP A 139 -31.46 33.06 37.61
CA ASP A 139 -31.94 34.45 37.35
C ASP A 139 -30.95 35.66 37.21
N ASP A 140 -31.25 36.73 36.44
CA ASP A 140 -32.58 37.27 36.05
C ASP A 140 -32.56 38.20 34.80
N ARG A 141 -33.69 38.26 34.04
CA ARG A 141 -34.21 39.32 33.08
C ARG A 141 -33.26 39.88 31.96
N GLN A 142 -33.67 40.18 30.71
CA GLN A 142 -34.95 40.40 29.99
C GLN A 142 -34.68 40.39 28.44
N GLN A 143 -35.58 40.56 27.44
CA GLN A 143 -37.03 40.84 27.33
C GLN A 143 -37.63 40.28 25.99
N ASN A 144 -38.95 40.06 25.95
CA ASN A 144 -39.95 40.13 24.86
C ASN A 144 -39.72 39.65 23.39
N ARG A 145 -40.60 38.71 23.00
CA ARG A 145 -41.14 38.38 21.65
C ARG A 145 -42.54 39.09 21.49
N PRO A 146 -43.54 38.71 20.63
CA PRO A 146 -43.61 37.69 19.55
C PRO A 146 -44.44 38.04 18.26
N HIS A 147 -44.54 37.03 17.39
CA HIS A 147 -45.65 36.66 16.48
C HIS A 147 -45.61 36.87 14.96
N PHE A 148 -46.33 35.95 14.29
CA PHE A 148 -46.36 35.58 12.88
C PHE A 148 -47.29 36.45 12.03
N PHE A 149 -47.06 36.46 10.71
CA PHE A 149 -48.13 36.44 9.71
C PHE A 149 -47.72 35.61 8.47
N ASP A 150 -48.70 34.89 7.93
CA ASP A 150 -48.67 34.10 6.69
C ASP A 150 -50.05 34.27 6.03
N ILE A 151 -50.13 34.50 4.72
CA ILE A 151 -51.36 34.45 3.89
C ILE A 151 -51.03 34.40 2.38
N ASN A 152 -51.92 33.73 1.64
CA ASN A 152 -51.77 33.37 0.23
C ASN A 152 -52.22 34.45 -0.78
N GLU A 153 -51.53 34.48 -1.94
CA GLU A 153 -52.06 34.69 -3.30
C GLU A 153 -52.72 36.04 -3.71
N PRO A 154 -53.07 36.26 -5.01
CA PRO A 154 -52.94 37.58 -5.63
C PRO A 154 -54.24 38.38 -5.75
N SER A 155 -54.13 39.70 -5.67
CA SER A 155 -55.09 40.61 -6.30
C SER A 155 -54.41 41.90 -6.81
N ASP A 156 -54.43 42.01 -8.13
CA ASP A 156 -54.79 43.22 -8.88
C ASP A 156 -53.84 44.43 -8.89
N GLN A 157 -53.02 44.45 -9.95
CA GLN A 157 -53.23 45.26 -11.18
C GLN A 157 -53.63 46.75 -11.11
N GLU A 158 -54.13 47.29 -10.00
CA GLU A 158 -54.76 48.63 -9.94
C GLU A 158 -53.74 49.79 -9.83
N ARG A 159 -52.44 49.51 -9.72
CA ARG A 159 -51.38 50.53 -9.57
C ARG A 159 -50.48 50.75 -10.80
N LEU A 160 -50.78 50.12 -11.93
CA LEU A 160 -50.10 50.37 -13.20
C LEU A 160 -50.59 51.65 -13.93
N LYS A 161 -51.52 52.43 -13.36
CA LYS A 161 -52.42 53.31 -14.12
C LYS A 161 -52.34 54.81 -13.81
N ARG A 162 -51.17 55.35 -13.45
CA ARG A 162 -51.02 56.79 -13.10
C ARG A 162 -49.75 57.53 -13.56
N LEU A 163 -48.83 56.90 -14.30
CA LEU A 163 -47.65 57.58 -14.86
C LEU A 163 -47.30 57.12 -16.30
N GLU A 164 -48.32 56.76 -17.08
CA GLU A 164 -48.33 57.08 -18.51
C GLU A 164 -49.07 58.43 -18.67
N GLU A 165 -48.91 59.08 -19.84
CA GLU A 165 -49.51 60.38 -20.24
C GLU A 165 -48.84 61.67 -19.69
N ALA A 166 -47.80 62.15 -20.41
CA ALA A 166 -47.73 63.55 -20.86
C ALA A 166 -46.68 63.75 -21.98
N ASP A 167 -47.13 64.36 -23.08
CA ASP A 167 -46.39 65.06 -24.14
C ASP A 167 -45.48 64.29 -25.12
N GLU A 168 -46.13 63.89 -26.20
CA GLU A 168 -45.62 63.80 -27.57
C GLU A 168 -44.91 65.10 -28.07
N PHE A 169 -44.37 65.01 -29.30
CA PHE A 169 -44.57 65.96 -30.42
C PHE A 169 -43.32 66.63 -31.04
N ARG A 170 -43.21 66.50 -32.38
CA ARG A 170 -42.29 67.15 -33.35
C ARG A 170 -40.77 66.88 -33.20
N ALA A 171 -40.11 66.11 -34.08
CA ALA A 171 -39.93 66.21 -35.55
C ALA A 171 -38.76 67.11 -36.02
N ASP A 172 -37.61 66.48 -36.28
CA ASP A 172 -36.85 66.41 -37.56
C ASP A 172 -36.57 67.65 -38.45
N SER A 173 -37.01 68.87 -38.08
CA SER A 173 -37.15 69.99 -39.02
C SER A 173 -36.05 71.08 -38.97
N LEU A 174 -34.90 70.84 -38.32
CA LEU A 174 -33.76 71.78 -38.28
C LEU A 174 -32.39 71.13 -38.55
N LYS A 175 -32.35 70.16 -39.48
CA LYS A 175 -31.18 70.04 -40.35
C LYS A 175 -31.06 71.32 -41.21
N LYS A 176 -29.86 71.52 -41.80
CA LYS A 176 -29.67 72.07 -43.15
C LYS A 176 -29.48 73.59 -43.36
N GLU A 177 -29.32 74.43 -42.33
CA GLU A 177 -29.13 75.89 -42.58
C GLU A 177 -27.87 76.57 -41.99
N LEU A 178 -27.02 75.90 -41.18
CA LEU A 178 -25.84 76.58 -40.62
C LEU A 178 -24.56 75.72 -40.55
N SER A 179 -24.25 75.02 -41.65
CA SER A 179 -22.98 74.30 -41.84
C SER A 179 -22.07 74.86 -42.94
N GLU A 180 -22.36 76.04 -43.50
CA GLU A 180 -21.70 76.53 -44.74
C GLU A 180 -21.19 78.00 -44.74
N VAL A 181 -21.28 78.75 -43.63
CA VAL A 181 -21.08 80.23 -43.70
C VAL A 181 -19.89 80.80 -42.88
N LEU A 182 -19.30 80.06 -41.95
CA LEU A 182 -18.23 80.58 -41.07
C LEU A 182 -16.97 79.69 -40.97
N GLU A 183 -16.56 79.18 -42.13
CA GLU A 183 -15.13 79.04 -42.42
C GLU A 183 -14.75 80.26 -43.29
N GLN A 184 -13.64 80.95 -43.00
CA GLN A 184 -13.18 82.21 -43.63
C GLN A 184 -13.79 83.56 -43.17
N VAL A 185 -13.56 83.96 -41.91
CA VAL A 185 -13.04 85.33 -41.63
C VAL A 185 -11.98 85.25 -40.54
N SER A 186 -10.87 85.98 -40.73
CA SER A 186 -9.80 86.32 -39.78
C SER A 186 -9.24 85.18 -38.90
N ALA A 187 -8.09 84.67 -39.32
CA ALA A 187 -7.01 84.43 -38.36
C ALA A 187 -6.55 85.77 -37.74
N GLU A 188 -5.84 85.67 -36.61
CA GLU A 188 -5.35 86.78 -35.76
C GLU A 188 -6.42 87.32 -34.78
N GLU A 189 -5.98 87.64 -33.55
CA GLU A 189 -6.78 88.17 -32.43
C GLU A 189 -7.84 87.25 -31.76
N GLU A 190 -7.39 86.15 -31.12
CA GLU A 190 -7.79 85.76 -29.73
C GLU A 190 -7.05 84.48 -29.28
N LYS A 191 -5.71 84.47 -29.43
CA LYS A 191 -4.84 83.40 -28.91
C LYS A 191 -4.30 83.68 -27.50
N GLU A 192 -4.85 84.70 -26.85
CA GLU A 192 -4.61 85.06 -25.46
C GLU A 192 -5.94 84.90 -24.69
N THR A 193 -5.86 84.55 -23.40
CA THR A 193 -7.01 84.53 -22.46
C THR A 193 -7.94 83.29 -22.43
N PHE A 194 -7.40 82.07 -22.61
CA PHE A 194 -7.83 80.95 -21.73
C PHE A 194 -6.74 79.92 -21.38
N GLN A 195 -5.46 80.34 -21.47
CA GLN A 195 -4.36 79.70 -20.73
C GLN A 195 -3.87 80.67 -19.64
N ALA A 196 -4.71 80.88 -18.63
CA ALA A 196 -4.33 81.57 -17.41
C ALA A 196 -4.62 80.65 -16.21
N ASN A 197 -3.57 80.35 -15.45
CA ASN A 197 -3.59 79.79 -14.10
C ASN A 197 -4.22 78.39 -13.90
N ARG A 198 -3.42 77.37 -14.27
CA ARG A 198 -3.05 76.30 -13.33
C ARG A 198 -1.71 75.67 -13.77
N GLU A 199 -0.61 76.38 -13.50
CA GLU A 199 0.67 75.69 -13.30
C GLU A 199 0.54 74.87 -12.02
N VAL A 200 0.15 73.61 -12.17
CA VAL A 200 0.10 72.68 -11.04
C VAL A 200 1.53 72.18 -10.83
N GLU A 201 2.10 72.52 -9.68
CA GLU A 201 3.46 72.13 -9.32
C GLU A 201 3.58 70.60 -9.36
N LYS A 202 4.48 70.11 -10.22
CA LYS A 202 4.66 68.68 -10.47
C LYS A 202 5.48 68.05 -9.36
N SER A 203 5.01 66.95 -8.80
CA SER A 203 5.75 66.25 -7.77
C SER A 203 6.77 65.27 -8.37
N PRO A 204 7.84 64.92 -7.63
CA PRO A 204 8.79 63.87 -8.02
C PRO A 204 8.21 62.47 -7.72
N TYR A 205 6.90 62.27 -7.90
CA TYR A 205 6.22 60.99 -7.68
C TYR A 205 5.38 60.57 -8.89
N TYR A 206 5.27 59.26 -9.08
CA TYR A 206 4.68 58.64 -10.26
C TYR A 206 3.80 57.44 -9.91
N LEU A 207 2.77 57.21 -10.71
CA LEU A 207 2.09 55.92 -10.83
C LEU A 207 2.68 55.13 -12.01
N LEU A 208 3.26 53.96 -11.75
CA LEU A 208 3.74 53.03 -12.76
C LEU A 208 2.67 51.97 -13.03
N ALA A 209 2.20 51.82 -14.25
CA ALA A 209 1.31 50.71 -14.58
C ALA A 209 2.11 49.39 -14.57
N ILE A 210 1.92 48.57 -13.53
CA ILE A 210 2.61 47.27 -13.32
C ILE A 210 1.75 46.07 -13.76
N TYR A 211 0.46 46.29 -14.04
CA TYR A 211 -0.44 45.28 -14.59
C TYR A 211 -1.61 45.94 -15.35
N GLY A 212 -2.22 45.20 -16.28
CA GLY A 212 -3.38 45.63 -17.06
C GLY A 212 -3.02 46.16 -18.47
N PRO A 213 -4.00 46.74 -19.20
CA PRO A 213 -3.80 47.23 -20.58
C PRO A 213 -2.76 48.35 -20.72
N TYR A 214 -2.42 49.03 -19.63
CA TYR A 214 -1.52 50.19 -19.60
C TYR A 214 -0.08 49.85 -19.16
N LEU A 215 0.24 48.57 -18.95
CA LEU A 215 1.54 48.06 -18.49
C LEU A 215 2.74 48.79 -19.11
N GLY A 216 3.68 49.23 -18.27
CA GLY A 216 4.90 49.95 -18.67
C GLY A 216 4.76 51.47 -18.77
N LYS A 217 3.52 52.01 -18.81
CA LYS A 217 3.29 53.46 -18.81
C LYS A 217 3.56 54.06 -17.43
N ARG A 218 3.95 55.34 -17.43
CA ARG A 218 4.31 56.13 -16.24
C ARG A 218 3.48 57.40 -16.25
N TYR A 219 2.90 57.74 -15.11
CA TYR A 219 2.04 58.92 -14.96
C TYR A 219 2.54 59.74 -13.78
N GLN A 220 2.94 60.99 -14.02
CA GLN A 220 3.42 61.87 -12.95
C GLN A 220 2.23 62.35 -12.09
N VAL A 221 2.46 62.43 -10.78
CA VAL A 221 1.48 62.90 -9.80
C VAL A 221 1.76 64.37 -9.46
N ASN A 222 0.72 65.14 -9.21
CA ASN A 222 0.77 66.57 -8.95
C ASN A 222 0.80 66.86 -7.43
N PHE A 223 1.43 67.96 -6.99
CA PHE A 223 1.28 68.48 -5.62
C PHE A 223 -0.10 69.13 -5.34
N GLY A 224 -1.09 68.93 -6.22
CA GLY A 224 -2.47 69.37 -6.04
C GLY A 224 -3.42 68.18 -6.07
N GLU A 225 -4.22 68.07 -7.13
CA GLU A 225 -4.98 66.86 -7.44
C GLU A 225 -4.41 66.18 -8.70
N THR A 226 -4.46 64.85 -8.72
CA THR A 226 -4.29 64.01 -9.92
C THR A 226 -5.50 63.08 -10.01
N ARG A 227 -6.32 63.28 -11.04
CA ARG A 227 -7.59 62.60 -11.27
C ARG A 227 -7.41 61.46 -12.26
N ILE A 228 -8.08 60.33 -12.02
CA ILE A 228 -7.93 59.09 -12.78
C ILE A 228 -9.31 58.65 -13.27
N GLY A 229 -9.46 58.34 -14.56
CA GLY A 229 -10.74 57.86 -15.13
C GLY A 229 -10.72 57.74 -16.65
N ARG A 230 -11.85 57.37 -17.25
CA ARG A 230 -11.92 57.16 -18.72
C ARG A 230 -12.15 58.41 -19.57
N ASP A 231 -12.50 59.54 -18.96
CA ASP A 231 -12.84 60.78 -19.66
C ASP A 231 -11.64 61.75 -19.72
N GLY A 232 -11.12 62.00 -20.92
CA GLY A 232 -9.95 62.85 -21.13
C GLY A 232 -10.15 64.34 -20.88
N ARG A 233 -11.39 64.81 -20.67
CA ARG A 233 -11.67 66.21 -20.28
C ARG A 233 -11.74 66.39 -18.76
N LEU A 234 -11.80 65.30 -17.99
CA LEU A 234 -12.04 65.32 -16.54
C LEU A 234 -10.87 64.79 -15.69
N ASN A 235 -9.91 64.11 -16.32
CA ASN A 235 -8.84 63.38 -15.63
C ASN A 235 -7.47 63.66 -16.23
N ASP A 236 -6.47 63.73 -15.36
CA ASP A 236 -5.05 63.86 -15.71
C ASP A 236 -4.47 62.51 -16.19
N ILE A 237 -5.00 61.40 -15.65
CA ILE A 237 -4.62 60.03 -16.01
C ILE A 237 -5.81 59.34 -16.69
N ILE A 238 -5.67 59.09 -18.00
CA ILE A 238 -6.74 58.56 -18.84
C ILE A 238 -6.60 57.04 -19.00
N ILE A 239 -7.48 56.29 -18.33
CA ILE A 239 -7.58 54.82 -18.38
C ILE A 239 -8.95 54.48 -18.94
N ARG A 240 -9.02 54.09 -20.22
CA ARG A 240 -10.27 53.91 -20.98
C ARG A 240 -10.27 52.72 -21.94
N GLU A 241 -9.14 52.06 -22.16
CA GLU A 241 -8.96 51.01 -23.17
C GLU A 241 -8.74 49.63 -22.53
N ASN A 242 -9.35 48.60 -23.09
CA ASN A 242 -9.07 47.20 -22.77
C ASN A 242 -7.80 46.68 -23.50
N ARG A 243 -7.47 45.40 -23.34
CA ARG A 243 -6.31 44.76 -24.02
C ARG A 243 -6.32 44.83 -25.56
N LYS A 244 -7.48 45.08 -26.18
CA LYS A 244 -7.65 45.19 -27.63
C LYS A 244 -7.65 46.64 -28.13
N GLY A 245 -7.54 47.62 -27.22
CA GLY A 245 -7.69 49.05 -27.55
C GLY A 245 -9.15 49.51 -27.68
N GLU A 246 -10.13 48.69 -27.29
CA GLU A 246 -11.55 49.05 -27.31
C GLU A 246 -11.92 49.80 -26.03
N VAL A 247 -12.93 50.69 -26.09
CA VAL A 247 -13.35 51.49 -24.92
C VAL A 247 -13.99 50.60 -23.85
N ASP A 248 -13.47 50.68 -22.63
CA ASP A 248 -13.97 49.98 -21.46
C ASP A 248 -15.07 50.82 -20.75
N PRO A 249 -16.33 50.36 -20.74
CA PRO A 249 -17.43 51.09 -20.11
C PRO A 249 -17.55 50.85 -18.60
N SER A 250 -16.79 49.90 -18.03
CA SER A 250 -16.82 49.58 -16.60
C SER A 250 -16.10 50.63 -15.76
N ILE A 251 -15.05 51.25 -16.32
CA ILE A 251 -14.30 52.33 -15.69
C ILE A 251 -15.15 53.62 -15.68
N SER A 252 -15.34 54.22 -14.51
CA SER A 252 -16.09 55.48 -14.39
C SER A 252 -15.43 56.66 -15.11
N ARG A 253 -16.25 57.62 -15.57
CA ARG A 253 -15.78 58.86 -16.24
C ARG A 253 -14.76 59.61 -15.40
N ARG A 254 -14.99 59.73 -14.08
CA ARG A 254 -14.00 60.04 -13.04
C ARG A 254 -14.06 58.86 -12.07
N HIS A 255 -12.93 58.22 -11.80
CA HIS A 255 -12.85 56.94 -11.09
C HIS A 255 -12.21 57.11 -9.72
N ALA A 256 -10.99 57.66 -9.69
CA ALA A 256 -10.25 57.92 -8.45
C ALA A 256 -9.62 59.33 -8.48
N THR A 257 -9.13 59.80 -7.35
CA THR A 257 -8.29 61.01 -7.26
C THR A 257 -7.23 60.82 -6.19
N ILE A 258 -5.99 61.16 -6.54
CA ILE A 258 -4.90 61.37 -5.59
C ILE A 258 -4.84 62.87 -5.27
N SER A 259 -4.85 63.24 -3.99
CA SER A 259 -4.71 64.62 -3.52
C SER A 259 -3.49 64.77 -2.63
N TYR A 260 -2.81 65.92 -2.69
CA TYR A 260 -1.70 66.25 -1.82
C TYR A 260 -2.11 67.32 -0.78
N ARG A 261 -1.89 67.02 0.50
CA ARG A 261 -2.12 67.92 1.65
C ARG A 261 -1.20 67.50 2.79
N ASP A 262 -0.84 68.43 3.68
CA ASP A 262 -0.05 68.14 4.90
C ASP A 262 1.23 67.33 4.61
N SER A 263 1.90 67.67 3.51
CA SER A 263 3.10 66.99 2.96
C SER A 263 2.91 65.49 2.62
N LYS A 264 1.67 65.07 2.35
CA LYS A 264 1.28 63.67 2.13
C LYS A 264 0.31 63.50 0.95
N PHE A 265 0.35 62.33 0.31
CA PHE A 265 -0.58 61.95 -0.76
C PHE A 265 -1.71 61.07 -0.22
N TYR A 266 -2.94 61.34 -0.64
CA TYR A 266 -4.13 60.60 -0.26
C TYR A 266 -4.86 60.09 -1.50
N LEU A 267 -5.19 58.80 -1.54
CA LEU A 267 -6.01 58.18 -2.58
C LEU A 267 -7.48 58.15 -2.13
N SER A 268 -8.38 58.45 -3.05
CA SER A 268 -9.83 58.38 -2.83
C SER A 268 -10.56 57.83 -4.05
N ASP A 269 -11.54 56.93 -3.84
CA ASP A 269 -12.48 56.51 -4.88
C ASP A 269 -13.56 57.60 -5.06
N LYS A 270 -13.93 57.92 -6.31
CA LYS A 270 -14.94 58.95 -6.60
C LYS A 270 -16.28 58.33 -7.00
N ARG A 271 -16.75 57.37 -6.18
CA ARG A 271 -17.94 56.53 -6.39
C ARG A 271 -17.90 55.84 -7.75
N SER A 272 -16.79 55.17 -8.01
CA SER A 272 -16.58 54.43 -9.24
C SER A 272 -17.50 53.21 -9.34
N LYS A 273 -17.86 52.81 -10.56
CA LYS A 273 -18.76 51.68 -10.81
C LYS A 273 -18.16 50.34 -10.39
N SER A 274 -16.84 50.20 -10.53
CA SER A 274 -16.09 48.94 -10.32
C SER A 274 -15.19 48.94 -9.08
N ARG A 275 -15.06 50.08 -8.38
CA ARG A 275 -14.23 50.32 -7.18
C ARG A 275 -12.72 50.47 -7.42
N THR A 276 -12.10 51.19 -6.50
CA THR A 276 -10.65 51.34 -6.36
C THR A 276 -10.16 50.55 -5.15
N TYR A 277 -9.01 49.89 -5.25
CA TYR A 277 -8.34 49.22 -4.13
C TYR A 277 -6.93 49.79 -3.91
N LEU A 278 -6.50 49.82 -2.66
CA LEU A 278 -5.13 50.15 -2.25
C LEU A 278 -4.53 48.94 -1.54
N ASN A 279 -3.41 48.41 -2.02
CA ASN A 279 -2.76 47.21 -1.49
C ASN A 279 -3.70 45.99 -1.33
N GLN A 280 -4.73 45.90 -2.19
CA GLN A 280 -5.81 44.90 -2.18
C GLN A 280 -6.91 45.09 -1.13
N ASP A 281 -6.85 46.17 -0.34
CA ASP A 281 -7.96 46.60 0.51
C ASP A 281 -8.89 47.56 -0.27
N LEU A 282 -10.20 47.31 -0.17
CA LEU A 282 -11.23 48.10 -0.86
C LEU A 282 -11.35 49.49 -0.21
N LEU A 283 -11.25 50.56 -1.00
CA LEU A 283 -11.58 51.90 -0.50
C LEU A 283 -13.10 52.04 -0.31
N GLY A 284 -13.53 52.51 0.86
CA GLY A 284 -14.89 52.97 1.08
C GLY A 284 -15.21 54.25 0.29
N GLU A 285 -16.50 54.53 0.08
CA GLU A 285 -16.98 55.63 -0.78
C GLU A 285 -16.67 57.04 -0.24
N THR A 286 -16.25 57.12 1.01
CA THR A 286 -15.88 58.35 1.73
C THR A 286 -14.43 58.35 2.18
N ASP A 287 -13.67 57.29 1.88
CA ASP A 287 -12.35 57.08 2.46
C ASP A 287 -11.29 57.82 1.65
N GLU A 288 -10.38 58.47 2.36
CA GLU A 288 -9.18 59.08 1.78
C GLU A 288 -7.96 58.49 2.50
N LEU A 289 -7.36 57.46 1.89
CA LEU A 289 -6.26 56.70 2.49
C LEU A 289 -4.90 57.30 2.09
N PHE A 290 -4.01 57.46 3.07
CA PHE A 290 -2.64 57.90 2.83
C PHE A 290 -1.86 56.85 2.03
N ILE A 291 -1.11 57.28 1.01
CA ILE A 291 -0.28 56.41 0.15
C ILE A 291 1.22 56.76 0.23
N THR A 292 2.04 55.73 0.13
CA THR A 292 3.51 55.78 0.24
C THR A 292 4.20 55.07 -0.94
N PRO A 293 5.44 55.45 -1.30
CA PRO A 293 6.18 54.78 -2.35
C PRO A 293 6.34 53.28 -2.10
N GLY A 294 5.84 52.46 -3.01
CA GLY A 294 5.74 51.02 -2.91
C GLY A 294 4.32 50.48 -2.83
N ASP A 295 3.32 51.33 -2.57
CA ASP A 295 1.91 50.94 -2.52
C ASP A 295 1.31 50.70 -3.92
N GLU A 296 0.35 49.78 -4.00
CA GLU A 296 -0.31 49.36 -5.23
C GLU A 296 -1.76 49.85 -5.30
N VAL A 297 -2.12 50.57 -6.37
CA VAL A 297 -3.45 51.14 -6.61
C VAL A 297 -4.12 50.39 -7.77
N GLU A 298 -5.18 49.64 -7.51
CA GLU A 298 -5.95 48.95 -8.54
C GLU A 298 -7.19 49.75 -8.94
N ILE A 299 -7.28 50.07 -10.24
CA ILE A 299 -8.46 50.59 -10.90
C ILE A 299 -9.16 49.38 -11.55
N VAL A 300 -10.27 48.94 -10.97
CA VAL A 300 -10.94 47.70 -11.35
C VAL A 300 -11.71 47.85 -12.66
N SER A 301 -11.74 46.78 -13.46
CA SER A 301 -12.55 46.66 -14.67
C SER A 301 -13.17 45.26 -14.77
N ASP A 302 -14.36 45.16 -15.36
CA ASP A 302 -15.02 43.87 -15.60
C ASP A 302 -14.35 43.03 -16.71
N GLN A 303 -13.45 43.64 -17.50
CA GLN A 303 -12.64 42.98 -18.52
C GLN A 303 -11.22 42.71 -18.03
N GLN A 304 -10.52 43.75 -17.56
CA GLN A 304 -9.23 43.64 -16.88
C GLN A 304 -8.83 44.93 -16.16
N SER A 305 -8.71 44.85 -14.83
CA SER A 305 -8.14 45.92 -13.99
C SER A 305 -6.76 46.41 -14.43
N THR A 306 -6.47 47.68 -14.14
CA THR A 306 -5.10 48.24 -14.22
C THR A 306 -4.58 48.44 -12.81
N ILE A 307 -3.39 47.88 -12.50
CA ILE A 307 -2.72 48.08 -11.21
C ILE A 307 -1.53 49.01 -11.42
N PHE A 308 -1.49 50.06 -10.62
CA PHE A 308 -0.38 51.00 -10.55
C PHE A 308 0.46 50.74 -9.31
N ARG A 309 1.76 51.02 -9.36
CA ARG A 309 2.61 51.18 -8.17
C ARG A 309 2.97 52.66 -8.01
N PHE A 310 2.73 53.22 -6.83
CA PHE A 310 3.16 54.58 -6.50
C PHE A 310 4.65 54.58 -6.17
N VAL A 311 5.44 55.45 -6.78
CA VAL A 311 6.91 55.50 -6.62
C VAL A 311 7.43 56.93 -6.60
N ALA A 312 8.64 57.12 -6.06
CA ALA A 312 9.41 58.34 -6.27
C ALA A 312 10.17 58.30 -7.61
N GLU A 313 10.52 59.47 -8.15
CA GLU A 313 11.31 59.62 -9.37
C GLU A 313 12.65 58.87 -9.28
N GLY A 314 13.03 58.19 -10.36
CA GLY A 314 14.20 57.31 -10.40
C GLY A 314 13.95 55.88 -9.92
N ASN A 315 13.01 55.64 -9.01
CA ASN A 315 12.70 54.30 -8.46
C ASN A 315 11.69 53.54 -9.33
N TRP A 316 12.11 53.20 -10.56
CA TRP A 316 11.25 52.60 -11.61
C TRP A 316 10.98 51.10 -11.42
N ASP A 317 10.29 50.73 -10.34
CA ASP A 317 9.93 49.33 -10.03
C ASP A 317 8.69 48.83 -10.79
N PHE A 318 8.92 48.09 -11.89
CA PHE A 318 7.90 47.40 -12.67
C PHE A 318 7.75 45.90 -12.32
N SER A 319 8.26 45.45 -11.17
CA SER A 319 8.05 44.06 -10.73
C SER A 319 6.57 43.74 -10.55
N TYR A 320 6.19 42.47 -10.73
CA TYR A 320 4.79 42.03 -10.67
C TYR A 320 4.08 42.44 -9.34
N PRO A 321 2.74 42.59 -9.34
CA PRO A 321 1.96 42.91 -8.14
C PRO A 321 2.25 41.94 -6.97
N LYS A 322 2.40 42.48 -5.75
CA LYS A 322 2.98 41.77 -4.61
C LYS A 322 2.20 40.55 -4.10
N ARG A 323 0.92 40.39 -4.48
CA ARG A 323 0.06 39.24 -4.09
C ARG A 323 -0.82 38.78 -5.26
N ALA A 324 -0.66 37.53 -5.70
CA ALA A 324 -1.16 37.06 -6.99
C ALA A 324 -2.61 36.52 -6.97
N GLY A 325 -3.61 37.40 -7.11
CA GLY A 325 -5.03 36.99 -7.26
C GLY A 325 -5.43 36.41 -8.64
N ALA A 326 -4.60 36.61 -9.68
CA ALA A 326 -5.01 36.39 -11.07
C ALA A 326 -4.91 34.92 -11.57
N TRP A 327 -4.22 34.03 -10.86
CA TRP A 327 -4.01 32.64 -11.28
C TRP A 327 -5.29 31.80 -11.11
N TRP A 328 -5.94 31.90 -9.96
CA TRP A 328 -7.09 31.06 -9.60
C TRP A 328 -8.34 31.33 -10.46
N LEU A 329 -8.59 32.60 -10.80
CA LEU A 329 -9.71 33.03 -11.64
C LEU A 329 -9.61 32.53 -13.09
N ARG A 330 -8.39 32.40 -13.64
CA ARG A 330 -8.18 31.97 -15.04
C ARG A 330 -8.41 30.47 -15.26
N TYR A 331 -8.08 29.64 -14.29
CA TYR A 331 -8.03 28.19 -14.48
C TYR A 331 -9.16 27.41 -13.82
N ARG A 332 -10.02 28.03 -12.99
CA ARG A 332 -11.13 27.36 -12.28
C ARG A 332 -12.00 26.46 -13.17
N ALA A 333 -12.39 26.92 -14.36
CA ALA A 333 -13.22 26.12 -15.26
C ALA A 333 -12.44 24.96 -15.93
N LEU A 334 -11.15 25.15 -16.21
CA LEU A 334 -10.29 24.12 -16.79
C LEU A 334 -9.96 23.04 -15.74
N ALA A 335 -9.63 23.45 -14.51
CA ALA A 335 -9.36 22.56 -13.39
C ALA A 335 -10.56 21.67 -13.04
N ILE A 336 -11.79 22.22 -13.03
CA ILE A 336 -13.01 21.42 -12.83
C ILE A 336 -13.18 20.41 -13.99
N ASN A 337 -13.04 20.83 -15.25
CA ASN A 337 -13.17 19.92 -16.39
C ASN A 337 -12.12 18.79 -16.32
N ILE A 338 -10.85 19.11 -16.05
CA ILE A 338 -9.76 18.13 -15.89
C ILE A 338 -10.05 17.18 -14.74
N GLY A 339 -10.45 17.70 -13.57
CA GLY A 339 -10.80 16.88 -12.41
C GLY A 339 -11.97 15.92 -12.67
N THR A 340 -13.03 16.39 -13.36
CA THR A 340 -14.15 15.51 -13.73
C THR A 340 -13.78 14.47 -14.80
N ALA A 341 -12.90 14.80 -15.75
CA ALA A 341 -12.38 13.84 -16.72
C ALA A 341 -11.52 12.77 -16.03
N ALA A 342 -10.62 13.18 -15.13
CA ALA A 342 -9.81 12.28 -14.32
C ALA A 342 -10.67 11.35 -13.46
N LEU A 343 -11.68 11.88 -12.74
CA LEU A 343 -12.58 11.04 -11.92
C LEU A 343 -13.39 10.06 -12.77
N SER A 344 -13.80 10.45 -13.99
CA SER A 344 -14.51 9.57 -14.93
C SER A 344 -13.60 8.45 -15.45
N ILE A 345 -12.33 8.76 -15.75
CA ILE A 345 -11.32 7.79 -16.18
C ILE A 345 -11.01 6.81 -15.04
N ILE A 346 -10.75 7.31 -13.82
CA ILE A 346 -10.53 6.47 -12.63
C ILE A 346 -11.72 5.55 -12.40
N SER A 347 -12.95 6.08 -12.45
CA SER A 347 -14.17 5.28 -12.27
C SER A 347 -14.34 4.22 -13.37
N ALA A 348 -13.96 4.53 -14.62
CA ALA A 348 -13.99 3.56 -15.72
C ALA A 348 -12.93 2.46 -15.56
N ILE A 349 -11.72 2.80 -15.09
CA ILE A 349 -10.66 1.84 -14.76
C ILE A 349 -11.14 0.92 -13.63
N LEU A 350 -11.71 1.47 -12.55
CA LEU A 350 -12.29 0.68 -11.45
C LEU A 350 -13.40 -0.25 -11.94
N CYS A 351 -14.27 0.19 -12.85
CA CYS A 351 -15.27 -0.67 -13.48
C CYS A 351 -14.63 -1.81 -14.30
N LEU A 352 -13.59 -1.52 -15.09
CA LEU A 352 -12.90 -2.54 -15.90
C LEU A 352 -12.22 -3.60 -15.01
N LEU A 353 -11.52 -3.17 -13.96
CA LEU A 353 -10.88 -4.06 -12.99
C LEU A 353 -11.91 -4.92 -12.25
N ALA A 354 -13.00 -4.30 -11.75
CA ALA A 354 -14.08 -5.02 -11.09
C ALA A 354 -14.82 -5.98 -12.06
N TRP A 355 -14.95 -5.63 -13.34
CA TRP A 355 -15.51 -6.53 -14.35
C TRP A 355 -14.60 -7.74 -14.64
N GLN A 356 -13.29 -7.53 -14.77
CA GLN A 356 -12.32 -8.61 -14.95
C GLN A 356 -12.30 -9.56 -13.75
N ALA A 357 -12.21 -9.01 -12.54
CA ALA A 357 -12.22 -9.80 -11.31
C ALA A 357 -13.55 -10.56 -11.12
N ARG A 358 -14.70 -9.93 -11.43
CA ARG A 358 -15.99 -10.62 -11.48
C ARG A 358 -16.01 -11.74 -12.51
N SER A 359 -15.44 -11.52 -13.70
CA SER A 359 -15.40 -12.53 -14.77
C SER A 359 -14.65 -13.77 -14.31
N ILE A 360 -13.47 -13.60 -13.70
CA ILE A 360 -12.71 -14.69 -13.07
C ILE A 360 -13.57 -15.40 -12.01
N ALA A 361 -14.18 -14.64 -11.11
CA ALA A 361 -15.01 -15.17 -10.01
C ALA A 361 -16.34 -15.84 -10.45
N THR A 362 -16.75 -15.73 -11.73
CA THR A 362 -18.03 -16.27 -12.21
C THR A 362 -17.94 -17.20 -13.43
N HIS A 363 -16.79 -17.26 -14.10
CA HIS A 363 -16.65 -18.02 -15.34
C HIS A 363 -16.42 -19.52 -15.08
N VAL A 364 -17.50 -20.30 -15.17
CA VAL A 364 -17.48 -21.77 -15.15
C VAL A 364 -16.77 -22.29 -16.42
N PRO A 365 -15.77 -23.19 -16.30
CA PRO A 365 -15.07 -23.76 -17.47
C PRO A 365 -15.99 -24.59 -18.37
N SER A 366 -15.72 -24.61 -19.68
CA SER A 366 -16.59 -25.29 -20.66
C SER A 366 -15.85 -26.26 -21.59
N PRO A 367 -16.18 -27.56 -21.52
CA PRO A 367 -16.19 -28.33 -20.25
C PRO A 367 -14.82 -28.22 -19.54
N PHE A 368 -14.69 -28.73 -18.31
CA PHE A 368 -13.38 -28.81 -17.66
C PHE A 368 -12.37 -29.57 -18.53
N LYS A 369 -11.19 -29.00 -18.70
CA LYS A 369 -10.11 -29.52 -19.56
C LYS A 369 -8.77 -29.21 -18.95
N VAL A 370 -7.88 -30.19 -19.08
CA VAL A 370 -6.48 -30.09 -18.69
C VAL A 370 -5.63 -30.40 -19.93
N GLN A 371 -4.60 -29.59 -20.16
CA GLN A 371 -3.62 -29.80 -21.22
C GLN A 371 -2.27 -30.12 -20.60
N SER A 372 -1.79 -31.34 -20.81
CA SER A 372 -0.45 -31.76 -20.37
C SER A 372 0.62 -31.07 -21.21
N LYS A 373 1.61 -30.50 -20.52
CA LYS A 373 2.83 -29.99 -21.13
C LYS A 373 3.99 -30.41 -20.23
N VAL A 374 4.84 -31.29 -20.73
CA VAL A 374 6.11 -31.61 -20.05
C VAL A 374 7.01 -30.38 -20.16
N TYR A 375 7.41 -29.81 -19.02
CA TYR A 375 8.37 -28.72 -19.02
C TYR A 375 9.78 -29.27 -18.96
N THR A 376 10.71 -28.38 -19.28
CA THR A 376 12.15 -28.49 -19.12
C THR A 376 12.58 -29.59 -18.14
N LYS A 377 13.37 -30.53 -18.64
CA LYS A 377 14.30 -31.27 -17.78
C LYS A 377 15.14 -30.21 -17.09
N LEU A 378 14.96 -29.99 -15.78
CA LEU A 378 15.97 -29.25 -15.01
C LEU A 378 17.26 -30.02 -15.22
N ASP A 379 18.20 -29.44 -15.95
CA ASP A 379 19.50 -30.07 -16.15
C ASP A 379 20.33 -29.81 -14.89
N LEU A 380 20.00 -30.57 -13.85
CA LEU A 380 20.72 -30.59 -12.58
C LEU A 380 22.21 -30.98 -12.76
N THR A 381 22.59 -31.44 -13.96
CA THR A 381 23.94 -31.87 -14.33
C THR A 381 24.83 -30.75 -14.90
N ASP A 382 24.46 -29.48 -14.75
CA ASP A 382 25.19 -28.31 -15.29
C ASP A 382 26.53 -28.01 -14.54
N GLN A 383 27.42 -29.01 -14.50
CA GLN A 383 28.88 -28.99 -14.26
C GLN A 383 29.53 -30.39 -14.50
N GLU A 384 28.78 -31.46 -14.79
CA GLU A 384 29.31 -32.84 -14.88
C GLU A 384 29.93 -33.22 -16.25
N LYS A 385 30.98 -32.51 -16.67
CA LYS A 385 31.95 -33.03 -17.67
C LYS A 385 33.37 -33.23 -17.15
N SER A 386 33.60 -32.96 -15.85
CA SER A 386 34.93 -33.11 -15.23
C SER A 386 34.93 -33.86 -13.89
N ILE A 387 33.77 -34.18 -13.29
CA ILE A 387 33.66 -34.85 -11.98
C ILE A 387 33.20 -36.33 -12.09
N THR A 388 32.97 -36.81 -13.33
CA THR A 388 32.49 -38.16 -13.69
C THR A 388 33.50 -39.29 -13.43
N LYS A 389 34.19 -39.27 -12.28
CA LYS A 389 35.14 -40.29 -11.84
C LYS A 389 35.21 -40.50 -10.32
N LEU A 390 34.45 -39.76 -9.50
CA LEU A 390 34.51 -39.91 -8.02
C LEU A 390 33.16 -40.05 -7.31
N VAL A 391 32.03 -39.80 -7.96
CA VAL A 391 30.70 -40.14 -7.44
C VAL A 391 29.97 -40.96 -8.52
N ARG A 392 29.40 -42.11 -8.14
CA ARG A 392 28.41 -42.80 -9.00
C ARG A 392 27.13 -41.98 -8.94
N SER A 393 26.56 -41.64 -10.09
CA SER A 393 25.29 -40.91 -10.20
C SER A 393 24.09 -41.82 -9.82
N ASP A 394 24.06 -42.22 -8.54
CA ASP A 394 23.06 -43.09 -7.89
C ASP A 394 22.24 -42.31 -6.82
N SER A 395 22.32 -40.97 -6.78
CA SER A 395 21.66 -40.14 -5.76
C SER A 395 20.14 -40.09 -5.94
N LYS A 396 19.44 -41.07 -5.34
CA LYS A 396 17.97 -41.23 -5.32
C LYS A 396 17.22 -40.20 -4.47
N ILE A 397 17.76 -39.00 -4.28
CA ILE A 397 17.18 -37.98 -3.40
C ILE A 397 16.15 -37.17 -4.22
N PRO A 398 14.84 -37.24 -3.89
CA PRO A 398 13.84 -36.47 -4.60
C PRO A 398 14.02 -34.97 -4.31
N PRO A 399 13.99 -34.09 -5.34
CA PRO A 399 14.05 -32.66 -5.13
C PRO A 399 12.79 -32.15 -4.39
N LYS A 400 12.94 -31.03 -3.67
CA LYS A 400 11.88 -30.42 -2.85
C LYS A 400 11.44 -29.07 -3.40
N PRO A 401 10.18 -28.90 -3.84
CA PRO A 401 9.71 -27.65 -4.43
C PRO A 401 9.00 -26.73 -3.43
N VAL A 402 9.06 -25.44 -3.74
CA VAL A 402 8.26 -24.36 -3.16
C VAL A 402 7.82 -23.42 -4.30
N LEU A 403 6.58 -22.95 -4.25
CA LEU A 403 6.07 -21.87 -5.11
C LEU A 403 5.89 -20.61 -4.28
N ALA A 404 6.45 -19.50 -4.76
CA ALA A 404 6.42 -18.20 -4.11
C ALA A 404 6.72 -17.09 -5.14
N ASP A 405 6.15 -15.90 -5.01
CA ASP A 405 6.58 -14.74 -5.81
C ASP A 405 7.85 -14.15 -5.17
N VAL A 406 9.01 -14.67 -5.56
CA VAL A 406 10.30 -14.31 -4.96
C VAL A 406 10.91 -13.07 -5.62
N ASN A 407 10.44 -12.71 -6.82
CA ASN A 407 10.97 -11.59 -7.62
C ASN A 407 10.06 -10.34 -7.64
N GLY A 408 8.79 -10.47 -7.21
CA GLY A 408 7.81 -9.39 -7.11
C GLY A 408 7.08 -9.06 -8.42
N ASP A 409 7.06 -9.96 -9.42
CA ASP A 409 6.38 -9.74 -10.70
C ASP A 409 4.91 -10.18 -10.71
N GLN A 410 4.38 -10.66 -9.58
CA GLN A 410 3.03 -11.21 -9.39
C GLN A 410 2.81 -12.57 -10.06
N TYR A 411 3.86 -13.32 -10.41
CA TYR A 411 3.74 -14.71 -10.86
C TYR A 411 4.56 -15.64 -9.94
N PRO A 412 4.00 -16.78 -9.48
CA PRO A 412 4.72 -17.64 -8.54
C PRO A 412 5.88 -18.34 -9.22
N ASP A 413 7.07 -18.10 -8.69
CA ASP A 413 8.32 -18.72 -9.09
C ASP A 413 8.45 -20.12 -8.52
N LEU A 414 9.13 -21.00 -9.25
CA LEU A 414 9.45 -22.35 -8.77
C LEU A 414 10.86 -22.35 -8.18
N VAL A 415 10.94 -22.56 -6.87
CA VAL A 415 12.20 -22.82 -6.17
C VAL A 415 12.31 -24.31 -5.86
N VAL A 416 13.46 -24.91 -6.15
CA VAL A 416 13.74 -26.32 -5.82
C VAL A 416 15.07 -26.50 -5.11
N THR A 417 15.09 -27.38 -4.11
CA THR A 417 16.32 -27.95 -3.55
C THR A 417 16.86 -29.02 -4.49
N LYS A 418 18.08 -28.80 -5.00
CA LYS A 418 18.81 -29.74 -5.86
C LYS A 418 19.43 -30.90 -5.04
N PRO A 419 19.86 -32.00 -5.68
CA PRO A 419 20.56 -33.11 -5.01
C PRO A 419 21.94 -32.80 -4.43
N ASP A 420 22.51 -31.62 -4.71
CA ASP A 420 23.79 -31.13 -4.12
C ASP A 420 23.58 -30.15 -2.95
N GLY A 421 22.33 -29.86 -2.59
CA GLY A 421 21.93 -29.00 -1.49
C GLY A 421 21.70 -27.55 -1.90
N ALA A 422 22.01 -27.17 -3.14
CA ALA A 422 21.77 -25.82 -3.62
C ALA A 422 20.28 -25.57 -3.91
N LEU A 423 19.81 -24.36 -3.64
CA LEU A 423 18.51 -23.89 -4.15
C LEU A 423 18.66 -23.34 -5.56
N LEU A 424 17.64 -23.57 -6.38
CA LEU A 424 17.49 -23.00 -7.72
C LEU A 424 16.11 -22.35 -7.84
N ALA A 425 16.08 -21.03 -7.99
CA ALA A 425 14.86 -20.30 -8.31
C ALA A 425 14.70 -20.11 -9.83
N THR A 426 13.50 -20.43 -10.31
CA THR A 426 13.12 -20.33 -11.73
C THR A 426 11.85 -19.48 -11.86
N ASP A 427 11.97 -18.41 -12.63
CA ASP A 427 10.92 -17.46 -12.95
C ASP A 427 9.65 -18.17 -13.44
N GLY A 428 8.52 -17.94 -12.77
CA GLY A 428 7.22 -18.47 -13.15
C GLY A 428 6.79 -17.98 -14.54
N SER A 429 6.87 -16.68 -14.79
CA SER A 429 6.40 -16.05 -16.02
C SER A 429 7.29 -16.37 -17.24
N SER A 430 8.62 -16.21 -17.14
CA SER A 430 9.55 -16.39 -18.26
C SER A 430 10.24 -17.76 -18.33
N ARG A 431 10.13 -18.59 -17.28
CA ARG A 431 10.76 -19.93 -17.17
C ARG A 431 12.29 -19.91 -17.23
N ARG A 432 12.90 -18.80 -16.82
CA ARG A 432 14.36 -18.60 -16.77
C ARG A 432 14.86 -18.76 -15.34
N LYS A 433 16.11 -19.19 -15.17
CA LYS A 433 16.75 -19.13 -13.85
C LYS A 433 16.83 -17.67 -13.39
N LEU A 434 16.33 -17.39 -12.19
CA LEU A 434 16.55 -16.14 -11.47
C LEU A 434 17.95 -16.17 -10.84
N TRP A 435 18.14 -17.09 -9.90
CA TRP A 435 19.38 -17.28 -9.16
C TRP A 435 19.58 -18.75 -8.75
N GLN A 436 20.75 -19.06 -8.20
CA GLN A 436 21.06 -20.34 -7.58
C GLN A 436 22.04 -20.10 -6.43
N THR A 437 21.84 -20.72 -5.28
CA THR A 437 22.82 -20.62 -4.18
C THR A 437 24.12 -21.34 -4.55
N SER A 438 25.25 -20.79 -4.06
CA SER A 438 26.60 -21.29 -4.37
C SER A 438 27.42 -21.69 -3.14
N SER A 439 26.94 -21.36 -1.93
CA SER A 439 27.64 -21.61 -0.67
C SER A 439 26.73 -22.09 0.46
N ILE A 440 25.41 -22.16 0.22
CA ILE A 440 24.42 -22.71 1.14
C ILE A 440 24.12 -24.15 0.70
N VAL A 441 24.28 -25.10 1.62
CA VAL A 441 24.02 -26.53 1.39
C VAL A 441 22.88 -26.96 2.32
N LEU A 442 21.70 -27.14 1.73
CA LEU A 442 20.50 -27.53 2.46
C LEU A 442 20.46 -29.03 2.78
N ASP A 443 19.73 -29.36 3.83
CA ASP A 443 19.21 -30.71 4.02
C ASP A 443 18.11 -31.00 2.97
N HIS A 444 17.92 -32.28 2.65
CA HIS A 444 17.01 -32.71 1.58
C HIS A 444 15.71 -33.37 2.07
N SER A 445 15.53 -33.50 3.38
CA SER A 445 14.41 -34.26 3.96
C SER A 445 13.07 -33.55 3.75
N PHE A 446 13.10 -32.21 3.78
CA PHE A 446 11.92 -31.34 3.78
C PHE A 446 12.10 -30.15 2.81
N PRO A 447 11.01 -29.54 2.30
CA PRO A 447 11.11 -28.30 1.53
C PRO A 447 11.52 -27.12 2.42
N ALA A 448 11.92 -26.01 1.78
CA ALA A 448 11.90 -24.71 2.43
C ALA A 448 10.44 -24.28 2.72
N ALA A 449 10.25 -23.29 3.59
CA ALA A 449 9.01 -22.54 3.70
C ALA A 449 9.20 -21.14 3.10
N ALA A 450 8.16 -20.57 2.49
CA ALA A 450 8.19 -19.23 1.91
C ALA A 450 7.35 -18.21 2.68
N GLY A 451 7.88 -16.99 2.81
CA GLY A 451 7.24 -15.85 3.48
C GLY A 451 8.13 -14.62 3.43
N ASP A 452 7.59 -13.42 3.66
CA ASP A 452 8.36 -12.16 3.62
C ASP A 452 9.19 -11.97 4.90
N LEU A 453 10.35 -12.62 4.98
CA LEU A 453 11.16 -12.70 6.20
C LEU A 453 11.93 -11.39 6.50
N ASN A 454 11.90 -10.42 5.59
CA ASN A 454 12.63 -9.16 5.74
C ASN A 454 11.82 -7.86 5.53
N ASP A 455 10.50 -7.93 5.36
CA ASP A 455 9.55 -6.81 5.15
C ASP A 455 9.91 -5.94 3.93
N ASP A 456 10.26 -6.58 2.79
CA ASP A 456 10.46 -5.88 1.52
C ASP A 456 9.35 -6.08 0.49
N GLY A 457 8.31 -6.83 0.84
CA GLY A 457 7.12 -7.08 0.04
C GLY A 457 7.27 -8.24 -0.95
N LYS A 458 8.33 -9.05 -0.85
CA LYS A 458 8.55 -10.25 -1.66
C LYS A 458 8.68 -11.49 -0.78
N ALA A 459 8.45 -12.67 -1.34
CA ALA A 459 8.58 -13.90 -0.59
C ALA A 459 10.06 -14.35 -0.52
N ASP A 460 10.61 -14.40 0.69
CA ASP A 460 11.86 -15.06 1.02
C ASP A 460 11.63 -16.55 1.31
N LEU A 461 12.72 -17.24 1.68
CA LEU A 461 12.72 -18.67 1.98
C LEU A 461 13.45 -18.94 3.29
N VAL A 462 12.92 -19.83 4.14
CA VAL A 462 13.66 -20.41 5.27
C VAL A 462 13.78 -21.93 5.10
N ALA A 463 14.98 -22.47 5.32
CA ALA A 463 15.28 -23.89 5.09
C ALA A 463 16.30 -24.43 6.10
N LEU A 464 16.26 -25.75 6.32
CA LEU A 464 17.23 -26.47 7.14
C LEU A 464 18.52 -26.73 6.34
N THR A 465 19.67 -26.43 6.92
CA THR A 465 21.00 -26.73 6.36
C THR A 465 21.47 -28.12 6.73
N ALA A 466 22.36 -28.70 5.92
CA ALA A 466 22.94 -30.02 6.18
C ALA A 466 23.84 -30.07 7.43
N ASP A 467 24.18 -28.92 8.02
CA ASP A 467 24.91 -28.79 9.29
C ASP A 467 24.02 -28.36 10.47
N ALA A 468 22.69 -28.56 10.35
CA ALA A 468 21.69 -28.38 11.40
C ALA A 468 21.51 -26.93 11.91
N HIS A 469 21.44 -25.97 10.98
CA HIS A 469 20.93 -24.62 11.20
C HIS A 469 19.67 -24.40 10.35
N LEU A 470 18.84 -23.42 10.72
CA LEU A 470 17.93 -22.77 9.78
C LEU A 470 18.65 -21.58 9.14
N VAL A 471 18.49 -21.43 7.83
CA VAL A 471 18.98 -20.29 7.06
C VAL A 471 17.79 -19.60 6.38
N ALA A 472 17.70 -18.29 6.53
CA ALA A 472 16.80 -17.44 5.75
C ALA A 472 17.54 -16.89 4.53
N ILE A 473 16.86 -16.92 3.39
CA ILE A 473 17.42 -16.66 2.06
C ILE A 473 16.51 -15.68 1.33
N ASP A 474 17.08 -14.55 0.95
CA ASP A 474 16.45 -13.48 0.18
C ASP A 474 15.90 -14.02 -1.14
N GLY A 475 14.59 -13.82 -1.35
CA GLY A 475 13.87 -14.33 -2.51
C GLY A 475 14.31 -13.71 -3.84
N MET A 476 14.77 -12.46 -3.84
CA MET A 476 15.15 -11.72 -5.04
C MET A 476 16.54 -12.12 -5.55
N TYR A 477 17.46 -12.44 -4.63
CA TYR A 477 18.89 -12.59 -4.91
C TYR A 477 19.47 -13.97 -4.57
N GLY A 478 18.78 -14.79 -3.78
CA GLY A 478 19.31 -16.05 -3.28
C GLY A 478 20.46 -15.87 -2.29
N ALA A 479 20.45 -14.75 -1.54
CA ALA A 479 21.48 -14.37 -0.57
C ALA A 479 21.01 -14.69 0.86
N GLU A 480 21.94 -15.05 1.74
CA GLU A 480 21.63 -15.24 3.17
C GLU A 480 21.18 -13.92 3.82
N ILE A 481 20.05 -13.96 4.52
CA ILE A 481 19.54 -12.88 5.38
C ILE A 481 20.07 -13.06 6.79
N TRP A 482 19.88 -14.27 7.34
CA TRP A 482 20.36 -14.71 8.65
C TRP A 482 20.48 -16.23 8.72
N THR A 483 21.26 -16.71 9.68
CA THR A 483 21.38 -18.13 10.06
C THR A 483 21.11 -18.29 11.57
N SER A 484 20.44 -19.37 11.97
CA SER A 484 20.13 -19.68 13.37
C SER A 484 21.37 -20.12 14.17
N PRO A 485 21.24 -20.35 15.48
CA PRO A 485 22.13 -21.24 16.23
C PRO A 485 22.10 -22.68 15.69
N PHE A 486 23.12 -23.46 16.02
CA PHE A 486 23.19 -24.89 15.75
C PHE A 486 22.18 -25.66 16.62
N PHE A 487 21.38 -26.54 16.00
CA PHE A 487 20.44 -27.41 16.71
C PHE A 487 21.12 -28.74 17.11
N GLU A 488 21.10 -29.07 18.40
CA GLU A 488 21.77 -30.27 18.94
C GLU A 488 21.18 -31.61 18.43
N THR A 489 20.00 -31.57 17.81
CA THR A 489 19.12 -32.72 17.60
C THR A 489 18.44 -32.66 16.23
N GLU A 490 18.11 -33.83 15.68
CA GLU A 490 17.47 -33.97 14.36
C GLU A 490 16.11 -33.24 14.33
N ILE A 491 16.00 -32.25 13.44
CA ILE A 491 14.77 -31.48 13.17
C ILE A 491 13.79 -32.31 12.35
N ILE A 492 12.50 -32.21 12.68
CA ILE A 492 11.40 -32.91 12.01
C ILE A 492 10.49 -31.91 11.29
N GLY A 493 10.27 -32.15 9.99
CA GLY A 493 9.41 -31.34 9.14
C GLY A 493 10.14 -30.14 8.52
N PRO A 494 9.50 -29.43 7.58
CA PRO A 494 9.94 -28.10 7.20
C PRO A 494 9.78 -27.13 8.39
N PRO A 495 10.52 -26.01 8.40
CA PRO A 495 10.18 -24.88 9.27
C PRO A 495 8.75 -24.39 8.99
N ILE A 496 8.08 -23.90 10.03
CA ILE A 496 6.86 -23.11 9.88
C ILE A 496 7.17 -21.63 10.04
N ILE A 497 6.37 -20.79 9.39
CA ILE A 497 6.39 -19.33 9.49
C ILE A 497 5.05 -18.89 10.10
N GLY A 498 5.06 -17.95 11.05
CA GLY A 498 3.86 -17.45 11.72
C GLY A 498 4.12 -16.15 12.45
N HIS A 499 3.12 -15.61 13.16
CA HIS A 499 3.32 -14.49 14.09
C HIS A 499 3.22 -15.06 15.50
N PHE A 500 4.29 -14.94 16.29
CA PHE A 500 4.41 -15.59 17.60
C PHE A 500 4.70 -14.59 18.73
N ASP A 501 4.96 -13.29 18.50
CA ASP A 501 5.13 -12.30 19.57
C ASP A 501 4.51 -10.89 19.37
N ASN A 502 3.51 -10.76 18.49
CA ASN A 502 2.77 -9.51 18.22
C ASN A 502 3.62 -8.34 17.71
N ASP A 503 4.83 -8.56 17.19
CA ASP A 503 5.66 -7.48 16.64
C ASP A 503 5.32 -7.09 15.18
N GLY A 504 4.53 -7.95 14.50
CA GLY A 504 4.06 -7.79 13.12
C GLY A 504 4.98 -8.37 12.05
N ASN A 505 6.18 -8.83 12.40
CA ASN A 505 7.08 -9.56 11.52
C ASN A 505 6.72 -11.06 11.53
N PRO A 506 7.10 -11.82 10.49
CA PRO A 506 6.98 -13.27 10.52
C PRO A 506 8.15 -13.94 11.25
N ASP A 507 7.80 -14.70 12.27
CA ASP A 507 8.66 -15.57 13.06
C ASP A 507 8.80 -16.95 12.43
N VAL A 508 9.77 -17.72 12.93
CA VAL A 508 10.02 -19.11 12.48
C VAL A 508 10.01 -20.09 13.65
N ALA A 509 9.54 -21.32 13.41
CA ALA A 509 9.66 -22.40 14.39
C ALA A 509 9.98 -23.76 13.76
N VAL A 510 10.75 -24.57 14.49
CA VAL A 510 11.06 -25.98 14.18
C VAL A 510 11.00 -26.84 15.44
N ILE A 511 10.86 -28.15 15.25
CA ILE A 511 10.77 -29.14 16.33
C ILE A 511 11.80 -30.25 16.15
N SER A 512 12.54 -30.55 17.21
CA SER A 512 13.46 -31.69 17.26
C SER A 512 12.75 -32.99 17.60
N VAL A 513 13.32 -34.11 17.15
CA VAL A 513 12.83 -35.47 17.40
C VAL A 513 12.70 -35.84 18.89
N ASP A 514 13.46 -35.18 19.77
CA ASP A 514 13.41 -35.35 21.23
C ASP A 514 12.37 -34.44 21.94
N GLY A 515 11.71 -33.55 21.19
CA GLY A 515 10.69 -32.63 21.71
C GLY A 515 11.22 -31.26 22.15
N ARG A 516 12.33 -30.77 21.57
CA ARG A 516 12.75 -29.37 21.70
C ARG A 516 12.07 -28.54 20.61
N LEU A 517 11.22 -27.60 21.01
CA LEU A 517 10.69 -26.57 20.14
C LEU A 517 11.70 -25.42 20.11
N GLU A 518 12.14 -25.03 18.92
CA GLU A 518 13.03 -23.90 18.71
C GLU A 518 12.24 -22.81 17.99
N VAL A 519 12.02 -21.67 18.65
CA VAL A 519 11.30 -20.52 18.08
C VAL A 519 12.28 -19.38 17.87
N GLY A 520 12.38 -18.88 16.64
CA GLY A 520 13.16 -17.71 16.27
C GLY A 520 12.25 -16.50 16.06
N TYR A 521 12.16 -15.65 17.08
CA TYR A 521 11.38 -14.40 17.04
C TYR A 521 12.11 -13.36 16.18
N SER A 522 11.55 -13.02 15.03
CA SER A 522 12.23 -12.34 13.94
C SER A 522 12.44 -10.86 14.22
N ARG A 523 13.69 -10.41 14.14
CA ARG A 523 14.02 -8.98 14.09
C ARG A 523 14.60 -8.61 12.74
N ILE A 524 13.95 -9.08 11.67
CA ILE A 524 14.28 -8.92 10.23
C ILE A 524 15.62 -9.56 9.83
N PHE A 525 16.74 -9.18 10.48
CA PHE A 525 18.10 -9.64 10.15
C PHE A 525 18.76 -10.46 11.28
N LYS A 526 18.11 -10.62 12.44
CA LYS A 526 18.66 -11.39 13.56
C LYS A 526 17.57 -11.86 14.52
N PRO A 527 16.99 -13.05 14.30
CA PRO A 527 15.99 -13.59 15.21
C PRO A 527 16.54 -13.86 16.62
N GLU A 528 15.69 -13.67 17.64
CA GLU A 528 15.92 -14.09 19.01
C GLU A 528 15.45 -15.53 19.18
N TRP A 529 16.36 -16.45 19.51
CA TRP A 529 16.04 -17.88 19.59
C TRP A 529 15.69 -18.30 21.02
N VAL A 530 14.57 -19.01 21.15
CA VAL A 530 14.08 -19.59 22.41
C VAL A 530 13.88 -21.09 22.23
N GLU A 531 14.63 -21.86 23.02
CA GLU A 531 14.51 -23.31 23.14
C GLU A 531 13.49 -23.68 24.23
N VAL A 532 12.48 -24.49 23.91
CA VAL A 532 11.49 -25.00 24.86
C VAL A 532 11.48 -26.52 24.86
N LYS A 533 11.86 -27.13 26.00
CA LYS A 533 11.96 -28.58 26.17
C LYS A 533 10.64 -29.17 26.63
N MET A 534 9.90 -29.80 25.71
CA MET A 534 8.61 -30.45 26.03
C MET A 534 8.79 -31.77 26.79
N GLY A 535 9.99 -32.37 26.76
CA GLY A 535 10.30 -33.62 27.48
C GLY A 535 9.61 -34.88 26.92
N ILE A 536 8.99 -34.77 25.74
CA ILE A 536 8.30 -35.85 25.04
C ILE A 536 8.66 -35.73 23.55
N GLY A 537 9.16 -36.81 22.95
CA GLY A 537 9.55 -36.83 21.54
C GLY A 537 8.41 -36.45 20.59
N ALA A 538 8.71 -35.60 19.62
CA ALA A 538 7.81 -35.13 18.59
C ALA A 538 8.27 -35.67 17.23
N ARG A 539 7.32 -36.17 16.43
CA ARG A 539 7.60 -36.79 15.12
C ARG A 539 6.55 -36.46 14.05
N ALA A 540 5.74 -35.45 14.32
CA ALA A 540 4.96 -34.74 13.31
C ALA A 540 5.68 -33.41 12.98
N PRO A 541 5.67 -32.96 11.72
CA PRO A 541 5.86 -31.55 11.38
C PRO A 541 4.95 -30.64 12.22
N LEU A 542 5.39 -29.41 12.47
CA LEU A 542 4.59 -28.43 13.18
C LEU A 542 3.42 -27.93 12.33
N SER A 543 2.42 -27.43 13.05
CA SER A 543 1.42 -26.50 12.52
C SER A 543 1.36 -25.28 13.44
N ALA A 544 0.80 -24.16 12.99
CA ALA A 544 0.44 -23.05 13.85
C ALA A 544 -0.81 -22.32 13.35
N ALA A 545 -1.60 -21.78 14.29
CA ALA A 545 -2.87 -21.11 14.03
C ALA A 545 -3.30 -20.22 15.20
N ASP A 546 -4.03 -19.15 14.92
CA ASP A 546 -4.75 -18.33 15.92
C ASP A 546 -5.97 -19.12 16.46
N LEU A 547 -5.82 -19.87 17.56
CA LEU A 547 -6.87 -20.73 18.09
C LEU A 547 -7.81 -20.00 19.03
N ASP A 548 -7.37 -18.90 19.65
CA ASP A 548 -8.19 -18.14 20.61
C ASP A 548 -8.72 -16.78 20.12
N ASN A 549 -8.30 -16.37 18.92
CA ASN A 549 -8.71 -15.17 18.20
C ASN A 549 -8.14 -13.87 18.81
N ASP A 550 -6.87 -13.86 19.18
CA ASP A 550 -6.14 -12.65 19.60
C ASP A 550 -5.33 -11.99 18.47
N GLY A 551 -4.99 -12.75 17.42
CA GLY A 551 -4.29 -12.31 16.22
C GLY A 551 -2.86 -12.87 16.06
N ASP A 552 -2.31 -13.51 17.08
CA ASP A 552 -1.06 -14.27 17.02
C ASP A 552 -1.36 -15.77 16.80
N HIS A 553 -0.33 -16.61 16.63
CA HIS A 553 -0.48 -18.04 16.33
C HIS A 553 0.03 -18.95 17.47
N GLU A 554 -0.81 -19.88 17.94
CA GLU A 554 -0.38 -21.02 18.75
C GLU A 554 0.33 -22.06 17.89
N ILE A 555 1.43 -22.61 18.38
CA ILE A 555 2.17 -23.71 17.77
C ILE A 555 1.63 -25.06 18.25
N LEU A 556 1.27 -25.92 17.29
CA LEU A 556 0.71 -27.26 17.50
C LEU A 556 1.75 -28.35 17.25
N ILE A 557 1.96 -29.21 18.26
CA ILE A 557 3.03 -30.22 18.25
C ILE A 557 2.44 -31.63 18.43
N GLY A 558 2.55 -32.46 17.40
CA GLY A 558 2.18 -33.88 17.44
C GLY A 558 3.28 -34.78 18.02
N THR A 559 2.97 -35.48 19.11
CA THR A 559 3.94 -36.31 19.85
C THR A 559 3.84 -37.81 19.57
N ASP A 560 4.95 -38.52 19.85
CA ASP A 560 5.06 -39.97 19.77
C ASP A 560 4.20 -40.74 20.79
N ARG A 561 3.56 -40.04 21.74
CA ARG A 561 2.65 -40.59 22.76
C ARG A 561 1.17 -40.29 22.49
N GLY A 562 0.84 -39.70 21.34
CA GLY A 562 -0.54 -39.37 21.00
C GLY A 562 -1.08 -38.12 21.71
N LEU A 563 -0.18 -37.24 22.19
CA LEU A 563 -0.54 -35.92 22.69
C LEU A 563 -0.36 -34.87 21.57
N VAL A 564 -1.32 -33.96 21.43
CA VAL A 564 -1.10 -32.64 20.81
C VAL A 564 -0.76 -31.66 21.92
N LEU A 565 0.41 -31.04 21.84
CA LEU A 565 0.80 -29.93 22.71
C LEU A 565 0.47 -28.62 22.00
N ILE A 566 -0.07 -27.65 22.74
CA ILE A 566 -0.45 -26.33 22.24
C ILE A 566 0.42 -25.31 22.98
N PHE A 567 1.37 -24.73 22.27
CA PHE A 567 2.31 -23.74 22.78
C PHE A 567 1.90 -22.35 22.31
N ASP A 568 1.70 -21.46 23.26
CA ASP A 568 1.43 -20.04 23.03
C ASP A 568 2.77 -19.32 22.85
N GLY A 569 2.95 -18.71 21.68
CA GLY A 569 4.16 -17.98 21.31
C GLY A 569 4.36 -16.72 22.15
N VAL A 570 3.29 -15.98 22.41
CA VAL A 570 3.31 -14.66 23.04
C VAL A 570 3.59 -14.79 24.53
N GLU A 571 2.86 -15.69 25.21
CA GLU A 571 3.09 -16.05 26.62
C GLU A 571 4.31 -16.97 26.81
N ARG A 572 4.94 -17.43 25.71
CA ARG A 572 6.11 -18.32 25.64
C ARG A 572 5.95 -19.57 26.51
N LYS A 573 4.76 -20.19 26.53
CA LYS A 573 4.43 -21.31 27.43
C LYS A 573 3.42 -22.30 26.83
N LEU A 574 3.31 -23.47 27.46
CA LEU A 574 2.31 -24.47 27.10
C LEU A 574 0.91 -24.01 27.57
N ALA A 575 0.04 -23.63 26.64
CA ALA A 575 -1.34 -23.23 26.89
C ALA A 575 -2.29 -24.43 27.03
N GLY A 576 -2.01 -25.55 26.36
CA GLY A 576 -2.88 -26.73 26.38
C GLY A 576 -2.20 -28.04 26.00
N THR A 577 -2.86 -29.15 26.36
CA THR A 577 -2.49 -30.52 25.95
C THR A 577 -3.75 -31.33 25.69
N LEU A 578 -3.82 -31.96 24.52
CA LEU A 578 -4.90 -32.87 24.13
C LEU A 578 -4.36 -34.30 24.08
N ASP A 579 -5.00 -35.23 24.79
CA ASP A 579 -4.63 -36.65 24.79
C ASP A 579 -5.57 -37.44 23.86
N ILE A 580 -5.08 -37.71 22.64
CA ILE A 580 -5.84 -38.40 21.60
C ILE A 580 -6.08 -39.87 21.96
N ASN A 581 -5.20 -40.48 22.76
CA ASN A 581 -5.39 -41.84 23.26
C ASN A 581 -6.52 -41.89 24.27
N LEU A 582 -6.59 -40.93 25.19
CA LEU A 582 -7.71 -40.79 26.12
C LEU A 582 -9.03 -40.52 25.35
N SER A 583 -9.02 -39.63 24.36
CA SER A 583 -10.19 -39.37 23.50
C SER A 583 -10.65 -40.63 22.76
N LEU A 584 -9.76 -41.34 22.07
CA LEU A 584 -10.10 -42.57 21.36
C LEU A 584 -10.56 -43.70 22.29
N ASN A 585 -9.96 -43.83 23.48
CA ASN A 585 -10.41 -44.78 24.50
C ASN A 585 -11.87 -44.53 24.89
N LYS A 586 -12.25 -43.26 25.19
CA LYS A 586 -13.64 -42.87 25.47
C LYS A 586 -14.57 -43.20 24.29
N LEU A 587 -14.20 -42.79 23.08
CA LEU A 587 -15.04 -42.87 21.88
C LEU A 587 -15.27 -44.32 21.39
N LYS A 588 -14.26 -45.18 21.53
CA LYS A 588 -14.31 -46.59 21.13
C LYS A 588 -14.78 -47.53 22.24
N GLY A 589 -14.79 -47.10 23.50
CA GLY A 589 -14.89 -48.00 24.65
C GLY A 589 -13.64 -48.89 24.81
N SER A 590 -12.48 -48.41 24.35
CA SER A 590 -11.18 -49.08 24.49
C SER A 590 -10.46 -48.60 25.75
N TYR A 591 -9.40 -49.31 26.15
CA TYR A 591 -8.54 -48.95 27.30
C TYR A 591 -7.04 -48.95 26.96
N ASN A 592 -6.68 -49.40 25.75
CA ASN A 592 -5.30 -49.66 25.34
C ASN A 592 -4.95 -49.00 23.99
N GLU A 593 -5.59 -47.88 23.66
CA GLU A 593 -5.18 -47.05 22.52
C GLU A 593 -3.75 -46.51 22.75
N ASP A 594 -2.84 -46.83 21.81
CA ASP A 594 -1.44 -46.39 21.78
C ASP A 594 -1.14 -45.82 20.39
N ASN A 595 -1.63 -44.61 20.16
CA ASN A 595 -1.57 -43.88 18.91
C ASN A 595 -0.38 -42.93 18.90
N GLN A 596 0.32 -42.86 17.77
CA GLN A 596 1.43 -41.92 17.55
C GLN A 596 1.00 -40.88 16.50
N ILE A 597 1.25 -39.60 16.75
CA ILE A 597 0.96 -38.53 15.78
C ILE A 597 2.21 -38.36 14.90
N ARG A 598 2.04 -38.53 13.59
CA ARG A 598 3.14 -38.54 12.59
C ARG A 598 2.84 -37.71 11.34
N HIS A 599 1.66 -37.10 11.28
CA HIS A 599 1.29 -36.07 10.31
C HIS A 599 1.09 -34.75 11.10
N PRO A 600 1.31 -33.57 10.49
CA PRO A 600 0.91 -32.31 11.13
C PRO A 600 -0.57 -32.31 11.53
N VAL A 601 -0.90 -31.50 12.52
CA VAL A 601 -2.29 -31.25 12.93
C VAL A 601 -2.91 -30.28 11.94
N GLY A 602 -4.00 -30.66 11.28
CA GLY A 602 -4.73 -29.74 10.39
C GLY A 602 -5.66 -28.86 11.20
N VAL A 603 -5.82 -27.61 10.78
CA VAL A 603 -6.65 -26.61 11.46
C VAL A 603 -7.63 -25.98 10.47
N ALA A 604 -8.94 -25.99 10.78
CA ALA A 604 -9.98 -25.35 9.98
C ALA A 604 -11.30 -25.20 10.78
N ASP A 605 -12.28 -24.46 10.27
CA ASP A 605 -13.67 -24.48 10.79
C ASP A 605 -14.45 -25.65 10.17
N LEU A 606 -14.41 -26.83 10.81
CA LEU A 606 -15.11 -28.04 10.35
C LEU A 606 -16.58 -28.06 10.79
N ASN A 607 -16.90 -27.40 11.90
CA ASN A 607 -18.22 -27.44 12.50
C ASN A 607 -19.15 -26.29 12.06
N GLY A 608 -18.61 -25.20 11.52
CA GLY A 608 -19.29 -24.02 10.96
C GLY A 608 -19.62 -22.92 11.97
N ASP A 609 -18.92 -22.86 13.10
CA ASP A 609 -19.12 -21.84 14.16
C ASP A 609 -18.20 -20.62 14.03
N LYS A 610 -17.30 -20.63 13.03
CA LYS A 610 -16.25 -19.63 12.76
C LYS A 610 -15.11 -19.60 13.76
N ARG A 611 -14.89 -20.69 14.49
CA ARG A 611 -13.69 -20.94 15.29
C ARG A 611 -12.96 -22.15 14.70
N LEU A 612 -11.72 -22.35 15.12
CA LEU A 612 -10.87 -23.38 14.56
C LEU A 612 -11.04 -24.70 15.33
N ASP A 613 -11.33 -25.77 14.59
CA ASP A 613 -11.28 -27.16 15.00
C ASP A 613 -9.94 -27.78 14.56
N LEU A 614 -9.54 -28.88 15.22
CA LEU A 614 -8.31 -29.63 14.93
C LEU A 614 -8.63 -30.99 14.30
N VAL A 615 -7.84 -31.38 13.29
CA VAL A 615 -7.85 -32.70 12.66
C VAL A 615 -6.51 -33.40 12.88
N ILE A 616 -6.56 -34.55 13.55
CA ILE A 616 -5.38 -35.33 13.91
C ILE A 616 -5.45 -36.70 13.21
N SER A 617 -4.41 -37.04 12.44
CA SER A 617 -4.21 -38.42 11.97
C SER A 617 -3.09 -39.12 12.74
N SER A 618 -3.37 -40.36 13.13
CA SER A 618 -2.42 -41.25 13.82
C SER A 618 -1.74 -42.22 12.86
N ARG A 619 -0.57 -42.72 13.23
CA ARG A 619 0.14 -43.80 12.52
C ARG A 619 -0.66 -45.11 12.45
N GLN A 620 -1.68 -45.27 13.29
CA GLN A 620 -2.60 -46.40 13.33
C GLN A 620 -3.85 -46.18 12.45
N GLY A 621 -3.88 -45.09 11.67
CA GLY A 621 -4.95 -44.73 10.75
C GLY A 621 -6.24 -44.26 11.42
N ASN A 622 -6.24 -43.98 12.73
CA ASN A 622 -7.33 -43.23 13.34
C ASN A 622 -7.20 -41.76 12.91
N VAL A 623 -8.30 -41.20 12.41
CA VAL A 623 -8.50 -39.76 12.19
C VAL A 623 -9.47 -39.29 13.27
N VAL A 624 -9.15 -38.19 13.95
CA VAL A 624 -9.96 -37.62 15.04
C VAL A 624 -10.14 -36.13 14.78
N VAL A 625 -11.37 -35.64 14.93
CA VAL A 625 -11.70 -34.21 14.85
C VAL A 625 -12.11 -33.73 16.23
N ILE A 626 -11.47 -32.66 16.69
CA ILE A 626 -11.65 -32.07 18.02
C ILE A 626 -11.91 -30.58 17.88
N ASP A 627 -13.07 -30.15 18.36
CA ASP A 627 -13.39 -28.74 18.58
C ASP A 627 -12.60 -28.24 19.80
N VAL A 628 -11.84 -27.16 19.61
CA VAL A 628 -11.03 -26.48 20.64
C VAL A 628 -11.51 -25.05 20.93
N SER A 629 -12.67 -24.69 20.40
CA SER A 629 -13.25 -23.34 20.41
C SER A 629 -13.67 -22.85 21.81
N GLU A 630 -14.03 -23.77 22.71
CA GLU A 630 -14.43 -23.46 24.08
C GLU A 630 -13.23 -23.41 25.04
N LYS A 631 -13.22 -22.41 25.92
CA LYS A 631 -12.32 -22.33 27.07
C LYS A 631 -13.06 -22.60 28.39
N THR A 632 -12.37 -23.21 29.36
CA THR A 632 -12.81 -23.36 30.74
C THR A 632 -12.81 -22.02 31.48
N ALA A 633 -13.43 -21.97 32.66
CA ALA A 633 -13.44 -20.75 33.49
C ALA A 633 -12.04 -20.29 33.96
N ASP A 634 -11.05 -21.19 33.96
CA ASP A 634 -9.63 -20.90 34.20
C ASP A 634 -8.82 -20.69 32.89
N GLY A 635 -9.50 -20.44 31.76
CA GLY A 635 -8.88 -20.01 30.49
C GLY A 635 -8.28 -21.11 29.63
N LYS A 636 -8.30 -22.38 30.06
CA LYS A 636 -7.72 -23.50 29.31
C LYS A 636 -8.68 -23.99 28.23
N ILE A 637 -8.14 -24.46 27.11
CA ILE A 637 -8.91 -25.13 26.06
C ILE A 637 -9.70 -26.31 26.64
N LYS A 638 -10.99 -26.36 26.32
CA LYS A 638 -11.94 -27.41 26.72
C LYS A 638 -12.28 -28.23 25.46
N PRO A 639 -11.51 -29.27 25.14
CA PRO A 639 -11.73 -30.04 23.91
C PRO A 639 -13.08 -30.75 23.91
N ARG A 640 -13.73 -30.78 22.74
CA ARG A 640 -14.96 -31.52 22.45
C ARG A 640 -14.73 -32.41 21.23
N GLU A 641 -14.77 -33.72 21.42
CA GLU A 641 -14.55 -34.67 20.32
C GLU A 641 -15.75 -34.71 19.35
N LEU A 642 -15.63 -34.10 18.16
CA LEU A 642 -16.70 -34.05 17.17
C LEU A 642 -16.97 -35.44 16.58
N TRP A 643 -15.94 -36.11 16.09
CA TRP A 643 -16.02 -37.48 15.57
C TRP A 643 -14.64 -38.12 15.42
N TRP A 644 -14.64 -39.42 15.14
CA TRP A 644 -13.45 -40.16 14.73
C TRP A 644 -13.76 -41.13 13.59
N SER A 645 -12.75 -41.59 12.87
CA SER A 645 -12.86 -42.74 11.96
C SER A 645 -11.54 -43.51 11.94
N ASN A 646 -11.54 -44.72 11.37
CA ASN A 646 -10.30 -45.45 11.11
C ASN A 646 -10.22 -45.81 9.63
N ILE A 647 -9.15 -45.34 8.99
CA ILE A 647 -8.85 -45.52 7.57
C ILE A 647 -7.71 -46.52 7.32
N ALA A 648 -7.16 -47.13 8.37
CA ALA A 648 -6.23 -48.25 8.23
C ALA A 648 -7.01 -49.56 8.08
N ARG A 649 -6.63 -50.38 7.10
CA ARG A 649 -7.17 -51.73 6.92
C ARG A 649 -6.20 -52.80 7.41
N TYR A 650 -4.91 -52.52 7.40
CA TYR A 650 -3.88 -53.42 7.88
C TYR A 650 -3.21 -52.82 9.13
N ALA A 651 -3.66 -53.25 10.32
CA ALA A 651 -3.00 -52.99 11.60
C ALA A 651 -1.67 -53.76 11.76
N GLY A 652 -0.86 -53.79 10.69
CA GLY A 652 0.41 -54.51 10.59
C GLY A 652 1.59 -53.59 10.86
N PHE A 653 2.65 -54.15 11.46
CA PHE A 653 3.87 -53.42 11.79
C PHE A 653 4.61 -52.94 10.53
N GLY A 654 4.37 -51.68 10.15
CA GLY A 654 5.15 -50.90 9.18
C GLY A 654 5.47 -49.52 9.75
N THR A 655 6.65 -48.96 9.46
CA THR A 655 7.20 -47.78 10.14
C THR A 655 6.90 -46.43 9.49
N GLU A 656 6.22 -46.41 8.33
CA GLU A 656 6.32 -45.27 7.39
C GLU A 656 4.98 -44.65 6.95
N PHE A 657 3.83 -45.25 7.29
CA PHE A 657 2.53 -44.70 6.88
C PHE A 657 2.11 -43.51 7.76
N SER A 658 2.57 -42.33 7.36
CA SER A 658 1.86 -41.08 7.57
C SER A 658 0.59 -41.11 6.71
N PHE A 659 -0.60 -41.03 7.30
CA PHE A 659 -1.87 -40.94 6.58
C PHE A 659 -2.11 -39.47 6.20
N PRO A 660 -1.88 -39.07 4.94
CA PRO A 660 -2.02 -37.67 4.56
C PRO A 660 -3.49 -37.31 4.38
N PHE A 661 -3.84 -36.11 4.81
CA PHE A 661 -5.18 -35.56 4.65
C PHE A 661 -5.13 -34.09 4.26
N SER A 662 -6.26 -33.60 3.76
CA SER A 662 -6.45 -32.22 3.32
C SER A 662 -7.84 -31.76 3.75
N LEU A 663 -7.95 -30.48 4.13
CA LEU A 663 -9.18 -29.90 4.69
C LEU A 663 -9.79 -28.92 3.68
N GLY A 664 -11.08 -29.04 3.38
CA GLY A 664 -11.81 -28.15 2.46
C GLY A 664 -13.28 -28.56 2.27
N ASP A 665 -14.14 -27.63 1.85
CA ASP A 665 -15.58 -27.88 1.62
C ASP A 665 -15.81 -28.72 0.35
N VAL A 666 -15.71 -30.05 0.46
CA VAL A 666 -15.88 -30.95 -0.70
C VAL A 666 -17.35 -31.21 -1.00
N ASN A 667 -18.26 -31.03 -0.04
CA ASN A 667 -19.67 -31.35 -0.23
C ASN A 667 -20.54 -30.13 -0.64
N GLY A 668 -20.06 -28.91 -0.39
CA GLY A 668 -20.71 -27.64 -0.73
C GLY A 668 -21.69 -27.13 0.33
N ASP A 669 -21.54 -27.53 1.59
CA ASP A 669 -22.40 -27.07 2.71
C ASP A 669 -21.90 -25.80 3.41
N GLY A 670 -20.73 -25.30 3.01
CA GLY A 670 -20.08 -24.12 3.58
C GLY A 670 -19.16 -24.40 4.77
N LYS A 671 -18.77 -25.66 5.01
CA LYS A 671 -17.91 -26.09 6.13
C LYS A 671 -16.76 -26.96 5.65
N TYR A 672 -15.70 -27.07 6.45
CA TYR A 672 -14.53 -27.85 6.06
C TYR A 672 -14.75 -29.35 6.28
N ASP A 673 -14.55 -30.14 5.23
CA ASP A 673 -14.53 -31.60 5.26
C ASP A 673 -13.09 -32.14 5.25
N VAL A 674 -12.92 -33.42 5.57
CA VAL A 674 -11.62 -34.10 5.60
C VAL A 674 -11.49 -35.07 4.42
N VAL A 675 -10.53 -34.84 3.52
CA VAL A 675 -10.12 -35.82 2.50
C VAL A 675 -8.87 -36.53 2.97
N ALA A 676 -8.87 -37.86 3.06
CA ALA A 676 -7.73 -38.64 3.54
C ALA A 676 -7.42 -39.86 2.66
N ALA A 677 -6.13 -40.14 2.48
CA ALA A 677 -5.65 -41.35 1.81
C ALA A 677 -5.47 -42.51 2.79
N ALA A 678 -6.03 -43.67 2.45
CA ALA A 678 -5.96 -44.91 3.23
C ALA A 678 -4.80 -45.82 2.79
N ASP A 679 -4.35 -46.68 3.69
CA ASP A 679 -3.33 -47.72 3.42
C ASP A 679 -3.81 -48.76 2.39
N ASP A 680 -5.12 -48.98 2.30
CA ASP A 680 -5.75 -49.94 1.38
C ASP A 680 -5.96 -49.44 -0.05
N SER A 681 -5.22 -48.40 -0.44
CA SER A 681 -5.26 -47.79 -1.77
C SER A 681 -6.63 -47.20 -2.12
N THR A 682 -7.26 -46.56 -1.13
CA THR A 682 -8.49 -45.79 -1.33
C THR A 682 -8.35 -44.35 -0.84
N LEU A 683 -9.07 -43.44 -1.49
CA LEU A 683 -9.23 -42.05 -1.08
C LEU A 683 -10.66 -41.87 -0.56
N GLN A 684 -10.80 -41.16 0.55
CA GLN A 684 -12.08 -41.01 1.26
C GLN A 684 -12.29 -39.56 1.68
N ALA A 685 -13.51 -39.06 1.53
CA ALA A 685 -13.95 -37.82 2.17
C ALA A 685 -14.86 -38.10 3.37
N PHE A 686 -14.77 -37.29 4.41
CA PHE A 686 -15.59 -37.34 5.61
C PHE A 686 -16.13 -35.94 5.89
N SER A 687 -17.42 -35.80 6.18
CA SER A 687 -17.93 -34.47 6.52
C SER A 687 -17.36 -33.99 7.84
N GLY A 688 -16.99 -32.71 7.92
CA GLY A 688 -16.61 -32.05 9.17
C GLY A 688 -17.73 -32.12 10.21
N VAL A 689 -18.98 -32.08 9.75
CA VAL A 689 -20.17 -32.24 10.60
C VAL A 689 -20.53 -33.71 10.77
N ALA A 690 -20.53 -34.15 12.03
CA ALA A 690 -21.03 -35.46 12.44
C ALA A 690 -22.02 -35.34 13.60
N ARG A 691 -22.60 -36.47 14.00
CA ARG A 691 -23.17 -36.59 15.33
C ARG A 691 -22.02 -36.70 16.33
N GLU A 692 -22.02 -35.81 17.32
CA GLU A 692 -20.94 -35.67 18.31
C GLU A 692 -20.54 -37.01 18.92
N GLY A 693 -19.23 -37.26 18.97
CA GLY A 693 -18.62 -38.46 19.55
C GLY A 693 -18.86 -39.78 18.79
N GLN A 694 -19.40 -39.75 17.57
CA GLN A 694 -19.66 -40.99 16.79
C GLN A 694 -18.51 -41.34 15.83
N GLN A 695 -18.48 -42.61 15.40
CA GLN A 695 -17.63 -43.03 14.29
C GLN A 695 -18.24 -42.54 12.97
N GLN A 696 -17.51 -41.71 12.23
CA GLN A 696 -17.99 -41.08 10.99
C GLN A 696 -17.80 -42.03 9.79
N THR A 697 -18.84 -42.12 8.95
CA THR A 697 -18.80 -42.79 7.65
C THR A 697 -18.33 -41.81 6.57
N SER A 698 -17.56 -42.30 5.59
CA SER A 698 -17.14 -41.49 4.45
C SER A 698 -18.34 -41.02 3.61
N LEU A 699 -18.32 -39.76 3.16
CA LEU A 699 -19.21 -39.21 2.13
C LEU A 699 -19.12 -40.02 0.84
N TRP A 700 -17.88 -40.29 0.42
CA TRP A 700 -17.55 -41.19 -0.68
C TRP A 700 -16.21 -41.89 -0.40
N ARG A 701 -16.02 -43.04 -1.05
CA ARG A 701 -14.79 -43.84 -1.01
C ARG A 701 -14.49 -44.37 -2.40
N VAL A 702 -13.30 -44.06 -2.91
CA VAL A 702 -12.88 -44.45 -4.26
C VAL A 702 -11.56 -45.23 -4.24
N ALA A 703 -11.37 -46.13 -5.21
CA ALA A 703 -10.08 -46.78 -5.42
C ALA A 703 -9.12 -45.80 -6.11
N SER A 704 -7.96 -45.58 -5.50
CA SER A 704 -7.06 -44.45 -5.82
C SER A 704 -5.61 -44.86 -6.06
N GLY A 705 -5.33 -46.17 -6.20
CA GLY A 705 -3.96 -46.67 -6.05
C GLY A 705 -3.35 -46.27 -4.69
N LYS A 706 -2.05 -46.46 -4.53
CA LYS A 706 -1.34 -46.02 -3.33
C LYS A 706 -1.01 -44.52 -3.47
N VAL A 707 -1.53 -43.70 -2.57
CA VAL A 707 -1.27 -42.26 -2.53
C VAL A 707 -0.26 -41.99 -1.40
N LEU A 708 0.92 -41.46 -1.75
CA LEU A 708 2.03 -41.26 -0.81
C LEU A 708 2.12 -39.85 -0.23
N HIS A 709 1.51 -38.88 -0.90
CA HIS A 709 1.62 -37.45 -0.61
C HIS A 709 0.24 -36.84 -0.36
N GLN A 710 0.21 -35.63 0.19
CA GLN A 710 -1.02 -34.89 0.47
C GLN A 710 -1.77 -34.57 -0.83
N PRO A 711 -3.08 -34.87 -0.93
CA PRO A 711 -3.92 -34.31 -1.98
C PRO A 711 -3.94 -32.78 -1.89
N ALA A 712 -4.10 -32.08 -3.00
CA ALA A 712 -4.47 -30.67 -2.98
C ALA A 712 -5.96 -30.55 -3.34
N LEU A 713 -6.66 -29.56 -2.79
CA LEU A 713 -8.08 -29.33 -3.08
C LEU A 713 -8.28 -27.96 -3.73
N PHE A 714 -9.17 -27.89 -4.71
CA PHE A 714 -9.56 -26.65 -5.39
C PHE A 714 -10.85 -26.85 -6.18
N ASP A 715 -11.75 -25.86 -6.24
CA ASP A 715 -12.94 -25.92 -7.11
C ASP A 715 -12.55 -25.73 -8.59
N PHE A 716 -12.10 -26.81 -9.23
CA PHE A 716 -11.64 -26.84 -10.63
C PHE A 716 -12.79 -26.66 -11.60
N ASN A 717 -13.92 -27.33 -11.34
CA ASN A 717 -15.06 -27.37 -12.23
C ASN A 717 -16.02 -26.16 -12.07
N LYS A 718 -15.90 -25.42 -10.96
CA LYS A 718 -16.70 -24.24 -10.56
C LYS A 718 -18.16 -24.54 -10.18
N ASP A 719 -18.42 -25.66 -9.52
CA ASP A 719 -19.73 -26.08 -9.02
C ASP A 719 -19.99 -25.72 -7.54
N GLY A 720 -19.06 -25.01 -6.90
CA GLY A 720 -19.19 -24.52 -5.52
C GLY A 720 -18.70 -25.49 -4.44
N SER A 721 -18.14 -26.64 -4.82
CA SER A 721 -17.40 -27.53 -3.91
C SER A 721 -15.95 -27.67 -4.36
N VAL A 722 -15.03 -27.92 -3.43
CA VAL A 722 -13.63 -28.13 -3.78
C VAL A 722 -13.41 -29.54 -4.34
N ASP A 723 -12.90 -29.62 -5.57
CA ASP A 723 -12.49 -30.86 -6.21
C ASP A 723 -11.14 -31.33 -5.66
N VAL A 724 -10.83 -32.61 -5.81
CA VAL A 724 -9.65 -33.25 -5.21
C VAL A 724 -8.63 -33.63 -6.29
N VAL A 725 -7.40 -33.11 -6.22
CA VAL A 725 -6.29 -33.54 -7.07
C VAL A 725 -5.23 -34.29 -6.27
N TYR A 726 -4.82 -35.45 -6.80
CA TYR A 726 -3.79 -36.29 -6.17
C TYR A 726 -3.00 -37.06 -7.23
N VAL A 727 -1.91 -37.69 -6.78
CA VAL A 727 -1.06 -38.53 -7.62
C VAL A 727 -0.79 -39.87 -6.95
N GLU A 728 -0.86 -40.94 -7.73
CA GLU A 728 -0.59 -42.31 -7.31
C GLU A 728 0.92 -42.61 -7.37
N GLU A 729 1.40 -43.57 -6.57
CA GLU A 729 2.80 -44.03 -6.55
C GLU A 729 3.32 -44.44 -7.94
N LEU A 730 2.43 -44.91 -8.83
CA LEU A 730 2.75 -45.29 -10.21
C LEU A 730 2.69 -44.12 -11.22
N GLY A 731 2.50 -42.88 -10.76
CA GLY A 731 2.45 -41.69 -11.61
C GLY A 731 1.10 -41.43 -12.29
N VAL A 732 0.01 -42.06 -11.85
CA VAL A 732 -1.32 -41.70 -12.34
C VAL A 732 -1.76 -40.42 -11.64
N VAL A 733 -2.09 -39.38 -12.40
CA VAL A 733 -2.60 -38.10 -11.90
C VAL A 733 -4.11 -38.12 -12.03
N LYS A 734 -4.86 -37.78 -10.99
CA LYS A 734 -6.33 -37.71 -11.05
C LYS A 734 -6.88 -36.44 -10.41
N ILE A 735 -7.99 -35.97 -10.97
CA ILE A 735 -8.86 -34.93 -10.40
C ILE A 735 -10.24 -35.55 -10.23
N LEU A 736 -10.77 -35.52 -9.01
CA LEU A 736 -12.08 -36.04 -8.65
C LEU A 736 -13.03 -34.90 -8.30
N ASN A 737 -14.32 -35.08 -8.59
CA ASN A 737 -15.35 -34.18 -8.11
C ASN A 737 -15.47 -34.27 -6.59
N GLY A 738 -15.49 -33.12 -5.92
CA GLY A 738 -15.55 -33.05 -4.45
C GLY A 738 -16.78 -33.72 -3.84
N LYS A 739 -17.94 -33.64 -4.52
CA LYS A 739 -19.24 -34.03 -3.95
C LYS A 739 -19.45 -35.55 -3.93
N ASP A 740 -18.93 -36.27 -4.94
CA ASP A 740 -19.20 -37.70 -5.12
C ASP A 740 -17.96 -38.58 -5.41
N GLY A 741 -16.77 -37.99 -5.54
CA GLY A 741 -15.53 -38.69 -5.85
C GLY A 741 -15.42 -39.18 -7.31
N SER A 742 -16.34 -38.81 -8.20
CA SER A 742 -16.28 -39.19 -9.62
C SER A 742 -15.07 -38.57 -10.32
N VAL A 743 -14.46 -39.28 -11.27
CA VAL A 743 -13.27 -38.79 -11.97
C VAL A 743 -13.66 -37.69 -12.96
N LEU A 744 -13.21 -36.46 -12.70
CA LEU A 744 -13.34 -35.32 -13.62
C LEU A 744 -12.28 -35.39 -14.73
N TRP A 745 -11.07 -35.83 -14.39
CA TRP A 745 -9.95 -35.98 -15.31
C TRP A 745 -8.88 -36.92 -14.76
N GLU A 746 -8.16 -37.62 -15.63
CA GLU A 746 -6.99 -38.41 -15.28
C GLU A 746 -5.93 -38.41 -16.39
N ASP A 747 -4.67 -38.62 -16.02
CA ASP A 747 -3.55 -38.81 -16.94
C ASP A 747 -2.59 -39.91 -16.45
N HIS A 748 -2.12 -40.72 -17.40
CA HIS A 748 -1.24 -41.88 -17.17
C HIS A 748 0.14 -41.70 -17.82
N THR A 749 0.49 -40.48 -18.23
CA THR A 749 1.72 -40.18 -19.00
C THR A 749 2.92 -39.78 -18.14
N VAL A 750 2.74 -39.60 -16.83
CA VAL A 750 3.83 -39.36 -15.87
C VAL A 750 4.54 -40.69 -15.57
N VAL A 751 5.39 -41.14 -16.49
CA VAL A 751 6.11 -42.43 -16.42
C VAL A 751 7.22 -42.44 -15.34
N LYS A 752 7.52 -41.30 -14.74
CA LYS A 752 8.58 -41.12 -13.73
C LYS A 752 7.92 -40.76 -12.42
N HIS A 753 8.15 -41.56 -11.38
CA HIS A 753 7.51 -41.39 -10.07
C HIS A 753 7.50 -39.91 -9.62
N PRO A 754 6.37 -39.42 -9.08
CA PRO A 754 6.31 -38.09 -8.47
C PRO A 754 7.24 -38.04 -7.25
N ALA A 755 8.01 -36.97 -7.12
CA ALA A 755 8.91 -36.73 -5.99
C ALA A 755 8.17 -36.16 -4.77
N ASP A 756 7.06 -35.45 -5.01
CA ASP A 756 6.23 -34.84 -3.97
C ASP A 756 4.76 -34.65 -4.43
N MET A 757 3.95 -34.01 -3.60
CA MET A 757 2.54 -33.68 -3.87
C MET A 757 2.31 -32.76 -5.09
N PRO A 758 1.08 -32.73 -5.65
CA PRO A 758 0.70 -31.72 -6.63
C PRO A 758 0.75 -30.31 -6.03
N LEU A 759 1.41 -29.39 -6.74
CA LEU A 759 1.40 -27.96 -6.43
C LEU A 759 0.40 -27.25 -7.35
N LEU A 760 -0.31 -26.25 -6.82
CA LEU A 760 -1.39 -25.55 -7.51
C LEU A 760 -1.14 -24.05 -7.50
N ALA A 761 -0.88 -23.47 -8.68
CA ALA A 761 -0.69 -22.03 -8.82
C ALA A 761 -0.92 -21.53 -10.27
N ASP A 762 -1.18 -20.22 -10.43
CA ASP A 762 -1.19 -19.53 -11.72
C ASP A 762 0.24 -19.14 -12.11
N THR A 763 1.01 -20.09 -12.62
CA THR A 763 2.43 -19.86 -12.91
C THR A 763 2.68 -19.14 -14.22
N GLY A 764 1.69 -18.47 -14.80
CA GLY A 764 1.85 -17.83 -16.11
C GLY A 764 0.94 -16.65 -16.36
N VAL A 765 1.27 -15.90 -17.43
CA VAL A 765 0.57 -14.68 -17.87
C VAL A 765 -0.78 -15.00 -18.56
N ASN A 766 -1.47 -16.06 -18.10
CA ASN A 766 -2.70 -16.61 -18.65
C ASN A 766 -3.87 -16.58 -17.64
N ASN A 767 -3.63 -16.32 -16.36
CA ASN A 767 -4.67 -16.26 -15.32
C ASN A 767 -5.46 -17.58 -15.22
N THR A 768 -4.76 -18.72 -15.25
CA THR A 768 -5.35 -20.06 -15.14
C THR A 768 -4.54 -20.93 -14.20
N LEU A 769 -5.23 -21.70 -13.36
CA LEU A 769 -4.58 -22.59 -12.42
C LEU A 769 -3.84 -23.71 -13.17
N ASP A 770 -2.53 -23.81 -12.94
CA ASP A 770 -1.67 -24.89 -13.40
C ASP A 770 -1.49 -25.90 -12.26
N ILE A 771 -1.34 -27.19 -12.59
CA ILE A 771 -0.95 -28.24 -11.64
C ILE A 771 0.48 -28.64 -11.97
N LEU A 772 1.41 -28.37 -11.06
CA LEU A 772 2.82 -28.72 -11.22
C LEU A 772 3.15 -29.99 -10.45
N LEU A 773 3.73 -30.98 -11.14
CA LEU A 773 4.27 -32.21 -10.54
C LEU A 773 5.77 -32.27 -10.76
N LEU A 774 6.53 -32.32 -9.67
CA LEU A 774 7.97 -32.55 -9.71
C LEU A 774 8.27 -34.05 -9.65
N ASN A 775 9.15 -34.54 -10.52
CA ASN A 775 9.52 -35.96 -10.60
C ASN A 775 10.88 -36.22 -9.93
N TYR A 776 11.14 -37.49 -9.56
CA TYR A 776 12.39 -37.91 -8.90
C TYR A 776 13.69 -37.55 -9.68
N ASP A 777 13.63 -37.33 -10.99
CA ASP A 777 14.79 -36.96 -11.81
C ASP A 777 14.97 -35.44 -12.00
N GLY A 778 14.21 -34.62 -11.27
CA GLY A 778 14.22 -33.16 -11.38
C GLY A 778 13.35 -32.60 -12.50
N THR A 779 12.74 -33.41 -13.37
CA THR A 779 11.81 -32.89 -14.39
C THR A 779 10.48 -32.45 -13.77
N THR A 780 9.86 -31.40 -14.32
CA THR A 780 8.54 -30.92 -13.88
C THR A 780 7.51 -31.10 -14.99
N ASN A 781 6.37 -31.72 -14.68
CA ASN A 781 5.19 -31.72 -15.54
C ASN A 781 4.28 -30.55 -15.14
N ASP A 782 3.77 -29.81 -16.13
CA ASP A 782 2.74 -28.77 -15.97
C ASP A 782 1.47 -29.24 -16.65
N PHE A 783 0.39 -29.35 -15.88
CA PHE A 783 -0.94 -29.64 -16.37
C PHE A 783 -1.80 -28.39 -16.27
N ARG A 784 -1.86 -27.66 -17.39
CA ARG A 784 -2.58 -26.39 -17.50
C ARG A 784 -4.07 -26.65 -17.55
N THR A 785 -4.83 -26.12 -16.60
CA THR A 785 -6.28 -26.23 -16.63
C THR A 785 -6.91 -25.08 -17.42
N ASN A 786 -8.19 -25.21 -17.78
CA ASN A 786 -8.99 -24.09 -18.29
C ASN A 786 -9.71 -23.31 -17.17
N ARG A 787 -9.37 -23.53 -15.90
CA ARG A 787 -9.95 -22.85 -14.74
C ARG A 787 -9.23 -21.53 -14.48
N ARG A 788 -9.96 -20.42 -14.67
CA ARG A 788 -9.44 -19.08 -14.42
C ARG A 788 -9.34 -18.76 -12.93
N VAL A 789 -8.27 -18.05 -12.57
CA VAL A 789 -7.97 -17.52 -11.23
C VAL A 789 -7.38 -16.11 -11.36
N PRO A 790 -7.31 -15.31 -10.27
CA PRO A 790 -6.53 -14.07 -10.25
C PRO A 790 -5.05 -14.30 -10.62
N ALA A 791 -4.40 -13.29 -11.20
CA ALA A 791 -2.96 -13.34 -11.44
C ALA A 791 -2.21 -13.57 -10.12
N GLY A 792 -1.17 -14.39 -10.14
CA GLY A 792 -0.34 -14.64 -8.94
C GLY A 792 -0.92 -15.62 -7.94
N THR A 793 -2.07 -16.24 -8.23
CA THR A 793 -2.73 -17.15 -7.28
C THR A 793 -1.85 -18.36 -6.97
N ILE A 794 -1.48 -18.53 -5.70
CA ILE A 794 -0.95 -19.80 -5.16
C ILE A 794 -2.07 -20.41 -4.32
N VAL A 795 -2.53 -21.59 -4.70
CA VAL A 795 -3.50 -22.38 -3.91
C VAL A 795 -2.75 -23.33 -3.00
N TRP A 796 -1.72 -23.98 -3.53
CA TRP A 796 -0.96 -25.02 -2.83
C TRP A 796 0.51 -24.96 -3.24
N GLY A 797 1.32 -24.23 -2.48
CA GLY A 797 2.67 -23.85 -2.89
C GLY A 797 3.80 -24.80 -2.47
N GLN A 798 3.60 -25.59 -1.41
CA GLN A 798 4.65 -26.42 -0.81
C GLN A 798 4.07 -27.68 -0.14
N ARG A 799 4.95 -28.61 0.27
CA ARG A 799 4.54 -29.71 1.14
C ARG A 799 4.29 -29.20 2.56
N PHE A 800 3.10 -29.48 3.08
CA PHE A 800 2.56 -28.84 4.30
C PHE A 800 2.32 -27.34 4.01
N GLY A 801 1.25 -27.11 3.23
CA GLY A 801 1.09 -25.96 2.31
C GLY A 801 0.92 -24.57 2.93
N ASP A 802 0.63 -24.51 4.22
CA ASP A 802 0.55 -23.32 5.07
C ASP A 802 0.83 -23.74 6.53
N ALA A 803 0.96 -22.79 7.45
CA ALA A 803 1.15 -23.10 8.87
C ALA A 803 -0.03 -23.90 9.47
N MET A 804 -1.26 -23.66 9.00
CA MET A 804 -2.47 -24.35 9.48
C MET A 804 -2.63 -25.78 8.93
N ASN A 805 -1.83 -26.19 7.95
CA ASN A 805 -1.98 -27.44 7.19
C ASN A 805 -3.39 -27.61 6.59
N SER A 806 -3.91 -26.55 5.98
CA SER A 806 -5.27 -26.40 5.46
C SER A 806 -5.28 -25.89 4.02
N THR A 807 -6.41 -25.97 3.30
CA THR A 807 -6.58 -25.17 2.06
C THR A 807 -7.18 -23.79 2.33
N ALA A 808 -7.42 -23.44 3.60
CA ALA A 808 -8.40 -22.42 3.99
C ALA A 808 -7.91 -20.98 3.76
N LEU A 809 -6.61 -20.75 3.92
CA LEU A 809 -6.04 -19.40 3.93
C LEU A 809 -5.59 -18.91 2.55
N ASN A 810 -4.94 -19.77 1.77
CA ASN A 810 -4.22 -19.33 0.56
C ASN A 810 -5.15 -18.91 -0.59
N TYR A 811 -6.40 -19.38 -0.64
CA TYR A 811 -7.34 -18.98 -1.69
C TYR A 811 -8.81 -18.91 -1.24
N VAL A 812 -9.22 -17.74 -0.74
CA VAL A 812 -10.64 -17.40 -0.62
C VAL A 812 -11.12 -16.77 -1.94
N GLU A 813 -11.95 -17.50 -2.71
CA GLU A 813 -12.53 -16.96 -3.94
C GLU A 813 -13.49 -15.80 -3.62
N ARG A 814 -12.99 -14.56 -3.75
CA ARG A 814 -13.74 -13.33 -3.43
C ARG A 814 -15.09 -13.29 -4.12
N SER A 815 -16.14 -13.10 -3.32
CA SER A 815 -17.52 -13.19 -3.81
C SER A 815 -17.79 -12.29 -5.04
N PRO A 816 -18.56 -12.77 -6.04
CA PRO A 816 -19.01 -11.94 -7.15
C PRO A 816 -19.80 -10.69 -6.73
N GLY A 817 -20.42 -10.71 -5.54
CA GLY A 817 -21.16 -9.60 -4.97
C GLY A 817 -20.29 -8.36 -4.72
N THR A 818 -19.08 -8.55 -4.19
CA THR A 818 -18.13 -7.45 -3.90
C THR A 818 -17.77 -6.67 -5.16
N TYR A 819 -17.45 -7.39 -6.24
CA TYR A 819 -17.17 -6.80 -7.54
C TYR A 819 -18.41 -6.20 -8.22
N THR A 820 -19.60 -6.77 -7.96
CA THR A 820 -20.88 -6.19 -8.40
C THR A 820 -21.12 -4.82 -7.78
N ALA A 821 -20.87 -4.67 -6.47
CA ALA A 821 -20.99 -3.39 -5.78
C ALA A 821 -19.99 -2.35 -6.32
N ALA A 822 -18.73 -2.73 -6.53
CA ALA A 822 -17.70 -1.87 -7.12
C ALA A 822 -18.08 -1.39 -8.55
N LEU A 823 -18.62 -2.29 -9.38
CA LEU A 823 -19.16 -1.95 -10.71
C LEU A 823 -20.31 -0.94 -10.62
N ILE A 824 -21.30 -1.19 -9.77
CA ILE A 824 -22.45 -0.29 -9.59
C ILE A 824 -21.96 1.07 -9.09
N PHE A 825 -21.02 1.11 -8.14
CA PHE A 825 -20.46 2.35 -7.61
C PHE A 825 -19.70 3.15 -8.68
N GLY A 826 -18.81 2.52 -9.43
CA GLY A 826 -18.05 3.17 -10.51
C GLY A 826 -18.95 3.70 -11.63
N ILE A 827 -19.95 2.93 -12.08
CA ILE A 827 -20.96 3.39 -13.05
C ILE A 827 -21.74 4.58 -12.48
N SER A 828 -22.15 4.51 -11.21
CA SER A 828 -22.89 5.58 -10.53
C SER A 828 -22.07 6.87 -10.43
N MET A 829 -20.77 6.78 -10.14
CA MET A 829 -19.84 7.91 -10.15
C MET A 829 -19.71 8.54 -11.54
N ILE A 830 -19.55 7.73 -12.60
CA ILE A 830 -19.51 8.24 -13.99
C ILE A 830 -20.81 9.01 -14.32
N VAL A 831 -21.98 8.46 -13.97
CA VAL A 831 -23.27 9.12 -14.19
C VAL A 831 -23.36 10.43 -13.42
N LEU A 832 -23.06 10.44 -12.11
CA LEU A 832 -23.15 11.63 -11.26
C LEU A 832 -22.22 12.76 -11.71
N VAL A 833 -20.97 12.45 -12.09
CA VAL A 833 -20.01 13.42 -12.62
C VAL A 833 -20.53 14.07 -13.90
N ASN A 834 -21.08 13.27 -14.82
CA ASN A 834 -21.64 13.78 -16.07
C ASN A 834 -22.92 14.61 -15.85
N LEU A 835 -23.78 14.20 -14.90
CA LEU A 835 -24.98 14.96 -14.52
C LEU A 835 -24.64 16.32 -13.91
N GLY A 836 -23.65 16.35 -13.01
CA GLY A 836 -23.14 17.59 -12.39
C GLY A 836 -22.55 18.54 -13.42
N ASN A 837 -21.74 18.03 -14.36
CA ASN A 837 -21.21 18.81 -15.47
C ASN A 837 -22.31 19.37 -16.39
N PHE A 838 -23.37 18.60 -16.66
CA PHE A 838 -24.53 19.08 -17.41
C PHE A 838 -25.25 20.24 -16.68
N TRP A 839 -25.49 20.09 -15.38
CA TRP A 839 -26.10 21.13 -14.53
C TRP A 839 -25.26 22.41 -14.47
N LEU A 840 -23.95 22.30 -14.29
CA LEU A 840 -23.04 23.45 -14.31
C LEU A 840 -23.08 24.21 -15.66
N ARG A 841 -23.18 23.48 -16.79
CA ARG A 841 -23.34 24.08 -18.12
C ARG A 841 -24.69 24.79 -18.28
N GLN A 842 -25.78 24.22 -17.76
CA GLN A 842 -27.11 24.85 -17.77
C GLN A 842 -27.15 26.12 -16.91
N SER A 843 -26.60 26.07 -15.69
CA SER A 843 -26.56 27.24 -14.79
C SER A 843 -25.79 28.42 -15.40
N ARG A 844 -24.63 28.16 -16.02
CA ARG A 844 -23.87 29.20 -16.74
C ARG A 844 -24.65 29.83 -17.90
N ARG A 845 -25.48 29.06 -18.62
CA ARG A 845 -26.35 29.57 -19.69
C ARG A 845 -27.50 30.44 -19.18
N LYS A 846 -27.97 30.24 -17.95
CA LYS A 846 -28.99 31.10 -17.32
C LYS A 846 -28.39 32.44 -16.88
N PHE A 847 -27.24 32.42 -16.19
CA PHE A 847 -26.54 33.65 -15.76
C PHE A 847 -26.02 34.51 -16.91
N ALA A 848 -25.70 33.93 -18.07
CA ALA A 848 -25.29 34.71 -19.26
C ALA A 848 -26.46 35.36 -20.03
N LYS A 849 -27.70 35.24 -19.53
CA LYS A 849 -28.92 35.83 -20.11
C LYS A 849 -29.63 36.83 -19.19
N SER A 850 -29.09 37.05 -17.99
CA SER A 850 -29.51 38.04 -16.98
C SER A 850 -28.47 39.14 -16.87
#